data_AF-J9VNK0-F1
#
_entry.id   AF-J9VNK0-F1
#
_cell.length_a   1.000
_cell.length_b   1.000
_cell.length_c   1.000
_cell.angle_alpha   90.00
_cell.angle_beta   90.00
_cell.angle_gamma   90.00
#
_symmetry.space_group_name_H-M   'P 1'
#
loop_
_entity.id
_entity.type
_entity.pdbx_description
1 polymer ?
#
loop_
_entity_poly.entity_id
_entity_poly.type
_entity_poly.pdbx_seq_one_letter_code
_entity_poly.pdbx_strand_id
1 'polypeptide(L)'
;MRISSRLRGIRFSLFFLSTVCLLIAYLPTALGLQQELAGIVDWHKPLIGEPLLEPTPPLFVEGKEINGGRVVQLTKKNLLAVLNAENGEIVWRQALEDNDPVVSFHVQNDTILLLSGPSASSARLFSLTTGHLLWHAPLLPLSQSHLITPVYLGTDAAYVPAQGSEPASWLVLSDGKRITRLSSDKGDILWSMESPGAGSNMVFKQIMPSGNSIHILALHYSFAVQSLLTSTIALDKPIPRADFGQVPSVVKIPEQAMIASAHEPGTARIVWIDHGRIRSLHLNEDGRLGEIKEILPGKGRLYGSIIDVGLRRKGYVLGKREDGGVEILDVRDGKKVEEFELSKDSPERSDSVYSGAVTERGVLVNRVYWSYNMAVGVAQSISIPALATSETITSGFTFAFDDVVHGVILHAAVSPSVNERHLPSLILSTSSHAIQRMQFNGVQWTREESLVDVTAVKFVDLGEPEVEEVREVLDEEGFGARLLRHLGELKDLPAYLVRFIKRFTSASYTSALRITPLNQTKLHRDQFGFQKLVILSTANGKLFALDSSNGATVWTRNLGLMTEKGSEVNVDGVWIVRQNEGGVLLGVLATKNVDKGVITVAYHVDAYTGEVLGNINTGTGLPEGTTVFGGKSKEAFLTPFENCGSKSKVLGVVDDLERLHLWPGCKKVIKAMNEKANKLFFTTTTKSIDGTTIQGFTPSATPLNEGSYTYTPNLIWSHPFREDEMILETRPVTLDAIASFGRVLGDKSTLYKYLNPHLLILSTFSPFTKGLNPVTHEEVGLGRVYVLDTITGETIYATKIDGVVKRGGIHVAMVENWLVYTWLAEGGYRIGSVEIYEDTEKKGVTPAVSSFVSKQVKTFAQTFIIPSEVKALGFTTSKSGITTKEFIFVNNRNQIISIPRRLLDPRRPMGKPTSKDKEEMLIPYDNMIAIDTRKIISHEYQVQGATSLLSSPALVESTSLLLAYGQDIFLTRGLTPSGTFDILSDNFNKIQLLLTLGGLSAGIFVAKPAVKRKWLRMKWY
;
A
#
# COMPACT_ATOMS: atom_id res chain seq x y z
N MET A 1 -72.50 -40.29 8.27
CA MET A 1 -71.12 -40.80 8.26
C MET A 1 -70.09 -39.93 7.49
N ARG A 2 -70.48 -38.87 6.75
CA ARG A 2 -69.55 -38.02 5.95
C ARG A 2 -69.03 -36.72 6.62
N ILE A 3 -69.50 -36.37 7.82
CA ILE A 3 -69.13 -35.09 8.48
C ILE A 3 -67.99 -35.26 9.50
N SER A 4 -67.82 -36.46 10.10
CA SER A 4 -66.76 -36.70 11.08
C SER A 4 -65.36 -36.91 10.47
N SER A 5 -65.26 -37.32 9.20
CA SER A 5 -63.97 -37.47 8.52
C SER A 5 -63.35 -36.14 8.06
N ARG A 6 -64.18 -35.16 7.64
CA ARG A 6 -63.70 -33.81 7.28
C ARG A 6 -63.18 -33.01 8.47
N LEU A 7 -63.81 -33.14 9.65
CA LEU A 7 -63.35 -32.47 10.87
C LEU A 7 -62.05 -33.06 11.43
N ARG A 8 -61.80 -34.37 11.25
CA ARG A 8 -60.51 -34.99 11.58
C ARG A 8 -59.39 -34.54 10.63
N GLY A 9 -59.66 -34.43 9.33
CA GLY A 9 -58.69 -33.91 8.35
C GLY A 9 -58.27 -32.46 8.64
N ILE A 10 -59.23 -31.59 9.00
CA ILE A 10 -58.96 -30.18 9.32
C ILE A 10 -58.16 -30.03 10.64
N ARG A 11 -58.47 -30.86 11.64
CA ARG A 11 -57.69 -30.87 12.90
C ARG A 11 -56.28 -31.40 12.69
N PHE A 12 -56.10 -32.42 11.85
CA PHE A 12 -54.77 -32.96 11.52
C PHE A 12 -53.95 -31.96 10.70
N SER A 13 -54.56 -31.23 9.75
CA SER A 13 -53.87 -30.18 9.00
C SER A 13 -53.51 -28.97 9.86
N LEU A 14 -54.36 -28.58 10.82
CA LEU A 14 -54.07 -27.50 11.76
C LEU A 14 -52.97 -27.89 12.76
N PHE A 15 -52.97 -29.14 13.24
CA PHE A 15 -51.90 -29.66 14.10
C PHE A 15 -50.57 -29.76 13.34
N PHE A 16 -50.59 -30.26 12.10
CA PHE A 16 -49.40 -30.36 11.26
C PHE A 16 -48.82 -28.97 10.93
N LEU A 17 -49.68 -28.00 10.59
CA LEU A 17 -49.27 -26.61 10.35
C LEU A 17 -48.71 -25.95 11.62
N SER A 18 -49.32 -26.22 12.78
CA SER A 18 -48.84 -25.76 14.09
C SER A 18 -47.47 -26.35 14.43
N THR A 19 -47.26 -27.65 14.21
CA THR A 19 -45.96 -28.31 14.46
C THR A 19 -44.88 -27.84 13.48
N VAL A 20 -45.22 -27.56 12.22
CA VAL A 20 -44.28 -27.00 11.25
C VAL A 20 -43.91 -25.56 11.62
N CYS A 21 -44.87 -24.72 12.04
CA CYS A 21 -44.57 -23.38 12.54
C CYS A 21 -43.72 -23.40 13.83
N LEU A 22 -43.94 -24.38 14.72
CA LEU A 22 -43.11 -24.54 15.92
C LEU A 22 -41.69 -25.00 15.55
N LEU A 23 -41.53 -25.93 14.61
CA LEU A 23 -40.21 -26.38 14.12
C LEU A 23 -39.45 -25.25 13.40
N ILE A 24 -40.14 -24.38 12.65
CA ILE A 24 -39.54 -23.20 12.02
C ILE A 24 -39.09 -22.17 13.07
N ALA A 25 -39.79 -22.06 14.21
CA ALA A 25 -39.39 -21.20 15.32
C ALA A 25 -38.18 -21.72 16.12
N TYR A 26 -37.83 -23.01 15.98
CA TYR A 26 -36.62 -23.62 16.57
C TYR A 26 -35.42 -23.70 15.61
N LEU A 27 -35.57 -23.23 14.36
CA LEU A 27 -34.40 -23.04 13.50
C LEU A 27 -33.58 -21.87 14.06
N PRO A 28 -32.31 -22.06 14.40
CA PRO A 28 -31.46 -20.95 14.81
C PRO A 28 -31.37 -19.98 13.62
N THR A 29 -31.98 -18.80 13.75
CA THR A 29 -31.70 -17.70 12.83
C THR A 29 -30.25 -17.29 13.07
N ALA A 30 -29.36 -17.79 12.24
CA ALA A 30 -27.97 -17.36 12.22
C ALA A 30 -27.94 -15.88 11.80
N LEU A 31 -27.85 -14.98 12.78
CA LEU A 31 -27.46 -13.59 12.56
C LEU A 31 -25.94 -13.56 12.37
N GLY A 32 -25.50 -13.99 11.18
CA GLY A 32 -24.17 -13.67 10.66
C GLY A 32 -24.20 -12.32 9.95
N LEU A 33 -23.03 -11.79 9.57
CA LEU A 33 -22.95 -10.81 8.48
C LEU A 33 -23.82 -11.33 7.32
N GLN A 34 -24.69 -10.50 6.74
CA GLN A 34 -25.45 -10.92 5.55
C GLN A 34 -24.44 -11.33 4.48
N GLN A 35 -24.31 -12.64 4.21
CA GLN A 35 -23.47 -13.19 3.15
C GLN A 35 -23.74 -12.49 1.80
N GLU A 36 -24.96 -11.98 1.63
CA GLU A 36 -25.43 -11.21 0.48
C GLU A 36 -24.77 -9.83 0.29
N LEU A 37 -24.00 -9.32 1.26
CA LEU A 37 -23.31 -8.01 1.17
C LEU A 37 -21.82 -8.13 0.85
N ALA A 38 -21.20 -9.28 1.08
CA ALA A 38 -19.78 -9.50 0.80
C ALA A 38 -19.48 -9.33 -0.70
N GLY A 39 -18.47 -8.54 -1.04
CA GLY A 39 -18.09 -8.20 -2.41
C GLY A 39 -19.02 -7.19 -3.09
N ILE A 40 -20.07 -6.70 -2.41
CA ILE A 40 -20.91 -5.60 -2.88
C ILE A 40 -20.53 -4.30 -2.17
N VAL A 41 -20.40 -4.33 -0.85
CA VAL A 41 -20.09 -3.13 -0.05
C VAL A 41 -18.61 -2.86 0.08
N ASP A 42 -17.79 -3.84 -0.28
CA ASP A 42 -16.36 -3.86 -0.03
C ASP A 42 -15.56 -4.46 -1.18
N TRP A 43 -14.30 -4.06 -1.24
CA TRP A 43 -13.33 -4.57 -2.20
C TRP A 43 -11.93 -4.56 -1.57
N HIS A 44 -11.08 -5.44 -2.11
CA HIS A 44 -9.69 -5.60 -1.70
C HIS A 44 -8.80 -5.58 -2.93
N LYS A 45 -7.78 -4.73 -2.91
CA LYS A 45 -6.76 -4.62 -3.95
C LYS A 45 -5.42 -5.06 -3.37
N PRO A 46 -5.03 -6.33 -3.57
CA PRO A 46 -3.74 -6.84 -3.10
C PRO A 46 -2.60 -6.34 -3.99
N LEU A 47 -1.53 -5.82 -3.39
CA LEU A 47 -0.36 -5.27 -4.08
C LEU A 47 0.96 -5.89 -3.61
N ILE A 48 2.01 -5.80 -4.43
CA ILE A 48 3.32 -6.41 -4.17
C ILE A 48 4.44 -5.37 -4.07
N GLY A 49 4.27 -4.21 -4.69
CA GLY A 49 5.21 -3.08 -4.63
C GLY A 49 6.28 -3.10 -5.72
N GLU A 50 7.27 -2.21 -5.56
CA GLU A 50 8.33 -2.00 -6.55
C GLU A 50 9.23 -3.25 -6.69
N PRO A 51 9.49 -3.73 -7.93
CA PRO A 51 10.38 -4.86 -8.17
C PRO A 51 11.84 -4.54 -7.81
N LEU A 52 12.53 -5.52 -7.24
CA LEU A 52 13.99 -5.52 -7.13
C LEU A 52 14.57 -5.97 -8.47
N LEU A 53 15.39 -5.11 -9.09
CA LEU A 53 16.03 -5.40 -10.38
C LEU A 53 17.36 -6.15 -10.23
N GLU A 54 18.01 -6.01 -9.08
CA GLU A 54 19.25 -6.70 -8.73
C GLU A 54 19.07 -7.52 -7.45
N PRO A 55 19.72 -8.70 -7.35
CA PRO A 55 20.56 -9.34 -8.36
C PRO A 55 19.75 -10.13 -9.40
N THR A 56 18.48 -10.42 -9.10
CA THR A 56 17.60 -11.24 -9.92
C THR A 56 16.36 -10.42 -10.30
N PRO A 57 16.32 -9.84 -11.51
CA PRO A 57 15.18 -9.04 -11.95
C PRO A 57 13.95 -9.92 -12.21
N PRO A 58 12.76 -9.33 -12.42
CA PRO A 58 11.55 -10.07 -12.76
C PRO A 58 11.76 -11.06 -13.92
N LEU A 59 11.27 -12.29 -13.76
CA LEU A 59 11.44 -13.38 -14.71
C LEU A 59 10.09 -13.88 -15.21
N PHE A 60 9.95 -14.02 -16.54
CA PHE A 60 8.82 -14.71 -17.16
C PHE A 60 9.16 -16.19 -17.31
N VAL A 61 8.43 -17.03 -16.59
CA VAL A 61 8.58 -18.49 -16.57
C VAL A 61 7.39 -19.15 -17.26
N GLU A 62 7.69 -20.11 -18.13
CA GLU A 62 6.73 -21.02 -18.75
C GLU A 62 7.32 -22.44 -18.70
N GLY A 63 6.46 -23.45 -18.55
CA GLY A 63 6.90 -24.83 -18.47
C GLY A 63 5.74 -25.80 -18.61
N LYS A 64 6.03 -27.04 -18.99
CA LYS A 64 5.01 -28.09 -19.20
C LYS A 64 4.20 -28.42 -17.95
N GLU A 65 4.82 -28.26 -16.78
CA GLU A 65 4.20 -28.50 -15.47
C GLU A 65 3.45 -27.27 -14.94
N ILE A 66 3.57 -26.12 -15.62
CA ILE A 66 3.01 -24.84 -15.18
C ILE A 66 1.80 -24.51 -16.04
N ASN A 67 0.62 -24.40 -15.42
CA ASN A 67 -0.59 -24.03 -16.16
C ASN A 67 -0.59 -22.52 -16.51
N GLY A 68 -0.11 -22.18 -17.71
CA GLY A 68 0.02 -20.81 -18.21
C GLY A 68 1.29 -20.10 -17.74
N GLY A 69 1.57 -18.92 -18.29
CA GLY A 69 2.75 -18.13 -17.94
C GLY A 69 2.74 -17.60 -16.50
N ARG A 70 3.93 -17.51 -15.89
CA ARG A 70 4.14 -16.94 -14.55
C ARG A 70 5.20 -15.84 -14.58
N VAL A 71 5.02 -14.83 -13.75
CA VAL A 71 6.02 -13.80 -13.50
C VAL A 71 6.48 -13.92 -12.06
N VAL A 72 7.75 -14.23 -11.86
CA VAL A 72 8.38 -14.33 -10.53
C VAL A 72 9.20 -13.08 -10.28
N GLN A 73 9.03 -12.46 -9.12
CA GLN A 73 9.81 -11.29 -8.74
C GLN A 73 9.95 -11.15 -7.23
N LEU A 74 11.03 -10.48 -6.83
CA LEU A 74 11.23 -9.95 -5.49
C LEU A 74 10.87 -8.47 -5.48
N THR A 75 10.38 -7.96 -4.35
CA THR A 75 10.01 -6.54 -4.23
C THR A 75 10.74 -5.87 -3.07
N LYS A 76 10.86 -4.54 -3.13
CA LYS A 76 11.47 -3.73 -2.06
C LYS A 76 10.72 -3.80 -0.72
N LYS A 77 9.48 -4.33 -0.71
CA LYS A 77 8.71 -4.61 0.51
C LYS A 77 8.99 -5.99 1.10
N ASN A 78 10.18 -6.54 0.85
CA ASN A 78 10.66 -7.81 1.37
C ASN A 78 9.73 -9.00 1.05
N LEU A 79 9.30 -9.09 -0.21
CA LEU A 79 8.26 -10.03 -0.63
C LEU A 79 8.66 -10.79 -1.89
N LEU A 80 8.36 -12.10 -1.90
CA LEU A 80 8.39 -12.94 -3.08
C LEU A 80 6.98 -13.03 -3.67
N ALA A 81 6.82 -12.61 -4.92
CA ALA A 81 5.54 -12.61 -5.62
C ALA A 81 5.59 -13.50 -6.85
N VAL A 82 4.49 -14.23 -7.08
CA VAL A 82 4.22 -14.90 -8.36
C VAL A 82 2.91 -14.38 -8.94
N LEU A 83 3.00 -13.76 -10.11
CA LEU A 83 1.86 -13.27 -10.86
C LEU A 83 1.52 -14.21 -12.00
N ASN A 84 0.24 -14.26 -12.36
CA ASN A 84 -0.21 -14.86 -13.60
C ASN A 84 0.14 -13.91 -14.75
N ALA A 85 0.92 -14.40 -15.72
CA ALA A 85 1.36 -13.56 -16.83
C ALA A 85 0.17 -13.11 -17.71
N GLU A 86 -0.92 -13.88 -17.79
CA GLU A 86 -2.02 -13.58 -18.71
C GLU A 86 -2.90 -12.41 -18.27
N ASN A 87 -3.20 -12.32 -16.96
CA ASN A 87 -4.13 -11.32 -16.41
C ASN A 87 -3.50 -10.42 -15.32
N GLY A 88 -2.26 -10.68 -14.90
CA GLY A 88 -1.56 -9.90 -13.87
C GLY A 88 -2.03 -10.19 -12.44
N GLU A 89 -2.95 -11.13 -12.22
CA GLU A 89 -3.41 -11.46 -10.88
C GLU A 89 -2.32 -12.15 -10.05
N ILE A 90 -2.36 -11.94 -8.73
CA ILE A 90 -1.45 -12.61 -7.80
C ILE A 90 -1.90 -14.06 -7.68
N VAL A 91 -1.03 -15.00 -8.05
CA VAL A 91 -1.26 -16.42 -7.80
C VAL A 91 -1.02 -16.71 -6.32
N TRP A 92 0.13 -16.23 -5.82
CA TRP A 92 0.47 -16.21 -4.42
C TRP A 92 1.59 -15.20 -4.18
N ARG A 93 1.75 -14.80 -2.92
CA ARG A 93 2.87 -13.97 -2.46
C ARG A 93 3.25 -14.36 -1.03
N GLN A 94 4.52 -14.23 -0.70
CA GLN A 94 5.06 -14.50 0.63
C GLN A 94 5.87 -13.28 1.08
N ALA A 95 5.41 -12.61 2.15
CA ALA A 95 6.23 -11.59 2.79
C ALA A 95 7.14 -12.23 3.84
N LEU A 96 8.38 -11.75 3.88
CA LEU A 96 9.33 -12.12 4.90
C LEU A 96 9.38 -11.04 6.00
N GLU A 97 9.87 -11.44 7.17
CA GLU A 97 10.05 -10.53 8.30
C GLU A 97 11.16 -9.51 8.02
N ASP A 98 11.08 -8.31 8.61
CA ASP A 98 12.05 -7.22 8.36
C ASP A 98 13.52 -7.59 8.70
N ASN A 99 13.73 -8.56 9.59
CA ASN A 99 15.06 -9.08 9.97
C ASN A 99 15.60 -10.14 8.98
N ASP A 100 14.80 -10.54 7.99
CA ASP A 100 15.08 -11.61 7.06
C ASP A 100 14.88 -11.09 5.61
N PRO A 101 15.79 -10.25 5.12
CA PRO A 101 15.67 -9.63 3.81
C PRO A 101 15.75 -10.65 2.68
N VAL A 102 14.95 -10.48 1.64
CA VAL A 102 15.06 -11.17 0.36
C VAL A 102 16.40 -10.84 -0.29
N VAL A 103 17.10 -11.84 -0.81
CA VAL A 103 18.41 -11.67 -1.46
C VAL A 103 18.35 -11.97 -2.95
N SER A 104 17.98 -13.19 -3.31
CA SER A 104 17.85 -13.60 -4.72
C SER A 104 16.90 -14.79 -4.84
N PHE A 105 16.37 -15.02 -6.04
CA PHE A 105 15.56 -16.19 -6.33
C PHE A 105 16.07 -16.94 -7.57
N HIS A 106 15.91 -18.26 -7.58
CA HIS A 106 16.35 -19.12 -8.67
C HIS A 106 15.24 -20.10 -9.02
N VAL A 107 14.80 -20.11 -10.28
CA VAL A 107 13.69 -20.95 -10.73
C VAL A 107 14.22 -22.18 -11.45
N GLN A 108 13.70 -23.35 -11.08
CA GLN A 108 13.93 -24.62 -11.77
C GLN A 108 12.63 -25.42 -11.79
N ASN A 109 12.11 -25.71 -13.00
CA ASN A 109 10.82 -26.40 -13.19
C ASN A 109 9.70 -25.72 -12.37
N ASP A 110 8.95 -26.47 -11.55
CA ASP A 110 7.93 -25.94 -10.63
C ASP A 110 8.49 -25.50 -9.26
N THR A 111 9.80 -25.24 -9.12
CA THR A 111 10.40 -24.85 -7.83
C THR A 111 11.11 -23.51 -7.90
N ILE A 112 11.02 -22.75 -6.81
CA ILE A 112 11.70 -21.47 -6.59
C ILE A 112 12.57 -21.61 -5.35
N LEU A 113 13.89 -21.55 -5.53
CA LEU A 113 14.82 -21.39 -4.42
C LEU A 113 14.95 -19.90 -4.10
N LEU A 114 14.49 -19.51 -2.91
CA LEU A 114 14.68 -18.18 -2.34
C LEU A 114 15.86 -18.20 -1.38
N LEU A 115 16.82 -17.32 -1.62
CA LEU A 115 17.84 -16.95 -0.63
C LEU A 115 17.36 -15.73 0.15
N SER A 116 17.36 -15.83 1.46
CA SER A 116 16.97 -14.74 2.36
C SER A 116 17.87 -14.66 3.58
N GLY A 117 17.71 -13.58 4.34
CA GLY A 117 18.44 -13.32 5.56
C GLY A 117 19.74 -12.55 5.30
N PRO A 118 20.33 -11.95 6.33
CA PRO A 118 21.61 -11.24 6.17
C PRO A 118 22.68 -12.20 5.61
N SER A 119 23.38 -11.79 4.55
CA SER A 119 24.36 -12.63 3.84
C SER A 119 23.80 -13.95 3.24
N ALA A 120 22.50 -14.01 2.92
CA ALA A 120 21.82 -15.25 2.50
C ALA A 120 21.94 -16.37 3.56
N SER A 121 21.67 -16.05 4.82
CA SER A 121 21.75 -16.99 5.95
C SER A 121 20.68 -18.09 5.92
N SER A 122 19.66 -17.98 5.08
CA SER A 122 18.58 -18.95 4.93
C SER A 122 18.31 -19.27 3.46
N ALA A 123 18.06 -20.55 3.17
CA ALA A 123 17.59 -21.04 1.88
C ALA A 123 16.21 -21.69 2.03
N ARG A 124 15.28 -21.34 1.13
CA ARG A 124 13.90 -21.81 1.16
C ARG A 124 13.46 -22.24 -0.22
N LEU A 125 12.84 -23.40 -0.32
CA LEU A 125 12.30 -23.89 -1.58
C LEU A 125 10.78 -23.81 -1.56
N PHE A 126 10.21 -23.11 -2.53
CA PHE A 126 8.77 -22.97 -2.72
C PHE A 126 8.34 -23.68 -4.00
N SER A 127 7.11 -24.21 -4.02
CA SER A 127 6.44 -24.59 -5.27
C SER A 127 5.98 -23.34 -6.00
N LEU A 128 6.33 -23.21 -7.29
CA LEU A 128 5.98 -22.10 -8.15
C LEU A 128 4.46 -22.03 -8.40
N THR A 129 3.80 -23.17 -8.56
CA THR A 129 2.35 -23.24 -8.78
C THR A 129 1.51 -22.96 -7.54
N THR A 130 1.91 -23.48 -6.37
CA THR A 130 1.07 -23.44 -5.16
C THR A 130 1.52 -22.41 -4.12
N GLY A 131 2.79 -22.00 -4.14
CA GLY A 131 3.37 -21.14 -3.10
C GLY A 131 3.63 -21.83 -1.77
N HIS A 132 3.47 -23.15 -1.70
CA HIS A 132 3.81 -23.93 -0.52
C HIS A 132 5.33 -23.97 -0.32
N LEU A 133 5.76 -23.72 0.92
CA LEU A 133 7.13 -23.97 1.35
C LEU A 133 7.35 -25.48 1.41
N LEU A 134 8.22 -25.99 0.53
CA LEU A 134 8.59 -27.41 0.48
C LEU A 134 9.58 -27.73 1.61
N TRP A 135 10.59 -26.89 1.79
CA TRP A 135 11.54 -26.99 2.90
C TRP A 135 12.24 -25.65 3.17
N HIS A 136 12.81 -25.52 4.37
CA HIS A 136 13.64 -24.40 4.79
C HIS A 136 14.92 -24.93 5.44
N ALA A 137 16.08 -24.46 4.97
CA ALA A 137 17.39 -24.81 5.48
C ALA A 137 18.13 -23.55 5.99
N PRO A 138 18.43 -23.46 7.31
CA PRO A 138 19.29 -22.40 7.84
C PRO A 138 20.76 -22.71 7.46
N LEU A 139 21.40 -21.77 6.76
CA LEU A 139 22.77 -21.91 6.28
C LEU A 139 23.81 -21.35 7.26
N LEU A 140 23.45 -20.28 7.97
CA LEU A 140 24.31 -19.58 8.92
C LEU A 140 23.55 -19.28 10.23
N PRO A 141 24.21 -19.38 11.40
CA PRO A 141 23.65 -18.89 12.65
C PRO A 141 23.46 -17.36 12.60
N LEU A 142 22.39 -16.85 13.22
CA LEU A 142 22.10 -15.42 13.29
C LEU A 142 23.25 -14.59 13.91
N SER A 143 24.05 -15.18 14.79
CA SER A 143 25.20 -14.51 15.42
C SER A 143 26.36 -14.23 14.45
N GLN A 144 26.41 -14.94 13.32
CA GLN A 144 27.46 -14.81 12.30
C GLN A 144 26.94 -14.10 11.04
N SER A 145 25.63 -13.88 10.92
CA SER A 145 25.02 -13.22 9.78
C SER A 145 25.15 -11.70 9.92
N HIS A 146 25.73 -11.05 8.92
CA HIS A 146 25.89 -9.59 8.89
C HIS A 146 25.11 -9.02 7.69
N LEU A 147 24.52 -7.83 7.86
CA LEU A 147 23.93 -7.11 6.74
C LEU A 147 25.07 -6.48 5.93
N ILE A 148 25.22 -6.92 4.67
CA ILE A 148 26.15 -6.35 3.70
C ILE A 148 25.37 -5.44 2.76
N THR A 149 25.97 -4.33 2.32
CA THR A 149 25.41 -3.47 1.29
C THR A 149 26.34 -3.49 0.07
N PRO A 150 25.89 -3.99 -1.09
CA PRO A 150 24.55 -4.51 -1.38
C PRO A 150 24.31 -5.90 -0.75
N VAL A 151 23.04 -6.22 -0.45
CA VAL A 151 22.63 -7.43 0.29
C VAL A 151 22.96 -8.73 -0.45
N TYR A 152 23.05 -8.66 -1.78
CA TYR A 152 23.35 -9.80 -2.64
C TYR A 152 24.85 -10.06 -2.85
N LEU A 153 25.75 -9.21 -2.35
CA LEU A 153 27.17 -9.37 -2.58
C LEU A 153 27.66 -10.70 -1.99
N GLY A 154 28.31 -11.50 -2.84
CA GLY A 154 28.82 -12.82 -2.46
C GLY A 154 27.74 -13.87 -2.23
N THR A 155 26.63 -13.77 -2.97
CA THR A 155 25.56 -14.76 -2.99
C THR A 155 25.29 -15.23 -4.41
N ASP A 156 25.05 -16.53 -4.58
CA ASP A 156 24.71 -17.17 -5.85
C ASP A 156 24.11 -18.55 -5.54
N ALA A 157 23.32 -19.12 -6.46
CA ALA A 157 22.82 -20.47 -6.29
C ALA A 157 22.77 -21.21 -7.61
N ALA A 158 22.95 -22.53 -7.59
CA ALA A 158 22.95 -23.37 -8.78
C ALA A 158 22.25 -24.71 -8.56
N TYR A 159 21.33 -25.04 -9.48
CA TYR A 159 20.74 -26.37 -9.53
C TYR A 159 21.68 -27.38 -10.20
N VAL A 160 21.80 -28.56 -9.59
CA VAL A 160 22.54 -29.71 -10.09
C VAL A 160 21.55 -30.86 -10.29
N PRO A 161 21.33 -31.35 -11.52
CA PRO A 161 20.41 -32.45 -11.78
C PRO A 161 20.94 -33.76 -11.19
N ALA A 162 20.04 -34.71 -10.94
CA ALA A 162 20.42 -36.05 -10.46
C ALA A 162 21.33 -36.76 -11.47
N GLN A 163 22.43 -37.36 -10.98
CA GLN A 163 23.39 -38.10 -11.81
C GLN A 163 23.63 -39.49 -11.20
N GLY A 164 23.14 -40.53 -11.87
CA GLY A 164 23.29 -41.90 -11.38
C GLY A 164 22.59 -42.10 -10.03
N SER A 165 23.38 -42.38 -8.97
CA SER A 165 22.91 -42.55 -7.59
C SER A 165 22.88 -41.24 -6.78
N GLU A 166 23.47 -40.16 -7.27
CA GLU A 166 23.48 -38.86 -6.58
C GLU A 166 22.13 -38.13 -6.77
N PRO A 167 21.48 -37.66 -5.68
CA PRO A 167 20.23 -36.95 -5.79
C PRO A 167 20.42 -35.57 -6.43
N ALA A 168 19.33 -35.04 -7.01
CA ALA A 168 19.31 -33.65 -7.45
C ALA A 168 19.57 -32.73 -6.25
N SER A 169 20.36 -31.68 -6.45
CA SER A 169 20.83 -30.82 -5.35
C SER A 169 20.93 -29.36 -5.76
N TRP A 170 20.87 -28.48 -4.76
CA TRP A 170 21.13 -27.05 -4.89
C TRP A 170 22.48 -26.73 -4.26
N LEU A 171 23.32 -26.01 -5.00
CA LEU A 171 24.53 -25.39 -4.46
C LEU A 171 24.20 -23.94 -4.13
N VAL A 172 24.50 -23.52 -2.91
CA VAL A 172 24.27 -22.16 -2.44
C VAL A 172 25.58 -21.56 -1.96
N LEU A 173 25.89 -20.38 -2.47
CA LEU A 173 26.94 -19.50 -1.97
C LEU A 173 26.31 -18.49 -1.02
N SER A 174 26.81 -18.46 0.22
CA SER A 174 26.37 -17.58 1.31
C SER A 174 27.56 -16.87 1.95
N ASP A 175 27.35 -15.63 2.40
CA ASP A 175 28.34 -14.78 3.08
C ASP A 175 29.66 -14.58 2.31
N GLY A 176 29.66 -14.79 1.00
CA GLY A 176 30.84 -14.64 0.15
C GLY A 176 32.00 -15.58 0.47
N LYS A 177 31.79 -16.60 1.32
CA LYS A 177 32.86 -17.50 1.79
C LYS A 177 32.43 -18.95 1.96
N ARG A 178 31.13 -19.19 2.13
CA ARG A 178 30.59 -20.50 2.46
C ARG A 178 29.78 -21.05 1.30
N ILE A 179 30.06 -22.30 0.94
CA ILE A 179 29.33 -23.03 -0.08
C ILE A 179 28.66 -24.22 0.57
N THR A 180 27.36 -24.36 0.32
CA THR A 180 26.54 -25.43 0.90
C THR A 180 25.83 -26.18 -0.21
N ARG A 181 25.94 -27.51 -0.20
CA ARG A 181 25.19 -28.40 -1.07
C ARG A 181 23.99 -28.96 -0.33
N LEU A 182 22.79 -28.69 -0.83
CA LEU A 182 21.50 -29.05 -0.26
C LEU A 182 20.81 -30.09 -1.13
N SER A 183 20.19 -31.11 -0.54
CA SER A 183 19.33 -32.03 -1.28
C SER A 183 18.09 -31.30 -1.79
N SER A 184 17.70 -31.50 -3.05
CA SER A 184 16.58 -30.75 -3.65
C SER A 184 15.21 -31.16 -3.09
N ASP A 185 15.07 -32.39 -2.59
CA ASP A 185 13.82 -32.96 -2.11
C ASP A 185 13.48 -32.52 -0.67
N LYS A 186 14.45 -32.60 0.25
CA LYS A 186 14.27 -32.34 1.68
C LYS A 186 14.96 -31.08 2.19
N GLY A 187 15.90 -30.53 1.44
CA GLY A 187 16.74 -29.42 1.91
C GLY A 187 17.83 -29.85 2.89
N ASP A 188 18.08 -31.14 3.06
CA ASP A 188 19.14 -31.65 3.94
C ASP A 188 20.52 -31.18 3.44
N ILE A 189 21.36 -30.70 4.36
CA ILE A 189 22.74 -30.31 4.04
C ILE A 189 23.54 -31.58 3.76
N LEU A 190 23.89 -31.82 2.50
CA LEU A 190 24.74 -32.95 2.08
C LEU A 190 26.18 -32.71 2.53
N TRP A 191 26.67 -31.50 2.30
CA TRP A 191 27.92 -31.00 2.86
C TRP A 191 27.92 -29.47 2.84
N SER A 192 28.76 -28.88 3.68
CA SER A 192 29.01 -27.45 3.69
C SER A 192 30.49 -27.20 3.91
N MET A 193 31.05 -26.20 3.24
CA MET A 193 32.43 -25.81 3.41
C MET A 193 32.58 -24.31 3.48
N GLU A 194 33.54 -23.88 4.28
CA GLU A 194 33.97 -22.49 4.37
C GLU A 194 35.40 -22.42 3.86
N SER A 195 35.66 -21.49 2.94
CA SER A 195 36.97 -21.36 2.32
C SER A 195 37.96 -20.63 3.25
N PRO A 196 39.10 -21.23 3.61
CA PRO A 196 40.11 -20.57 4.43
C PRO A 196 40.64 -19.31 3.73
N GLY A 197 40.51 -18.15 4.38
CA GLY A 197 40.99 -16.85 3.86
C GLY A 197 39.96 -16.03 3.07
N ALA A 198 38.76 -16.56 2.82
CA ALA A 198 37.63 -15.76 2.33
C ALA A 198 37.06 -14.91 3.48
N GLY A 199 36.91 -13.60 3.27
CA GLY A 199 36.32 -12.67 4.23
C GLY A 199 37.10 -11.36 4.46
N SER A 200 38.44 -11.38 4.52
CA SER A 200 39.21 -10.16 4.80
C SER A 200 39.49 -9.35 3.53
N ASN A 201 40.08 -9.98 2.52
CA ASN A 201 40.49 -9.36 1.25
C ASN A 201 39.97 -10.15 0.03
N MET A 202 39.09 -11.14 0.23
CA MET A 202 38.59 -12.01 -0.82
C MET A 202 37.12 -12.37 -0.58
N VAL A 203 36.32 -12.28 -1.65
CA VAL A 203 34.89 -12.60 -1.63
C VAL A 203 34.56 -13.48 -2.83
N PHE A 204 33.97 -14.64 -2.58
CA PHE A 204 33.39 -15.49 -3.63
C PHE A 204 32.19 -14.79 -4.23
N LYS A 205 32.11 -14.78 -5.56
CA LYS A 205 31.09 -14.02 -6.30
C LYS A 205 30.07 -14.92 -6.98
N GLN A 206 30.53 -15.93 -7.71
CA GLN A 206 29.69 -16.79 -8.53
C GLN A 206 30.18 -18.23 -8.50
N ILE A 207 29.23 -19.16 -8.61
CA ILE A 207 29.47 -20.60 -8.73
C ILE A 207 28.99 -21.12 -10.09
N MET A 208 29.66 -22.14 -10.59
CA MET A 208 29.29 -22.85 -11.82
C MET A 208 29.57 -24.35 -11.65
N PRO A 209 28.54 -25.19 -11.39
CA PRO A 209 28.70 -26.63 -11.44
C PRO A 209 28.87 -27.10 -12.89
N SER A 210 29.86 -27.97 -13.13
CA SER A 210 30.13 -28.59 -14.43
C SER A 210 30.73 -29.98 -14.21
N GLY A 211 30.15 -31.02 -14.82
CA GLY A 211 30.62 -32.40 -14.60
C GLY A 211 30.59 -32.79 -13.12
N ASN A 212 31.73 -33.26 -12.59
CA ASN A 212 31.91 -33.60 -11.17
C ASN A 212 32.68 -32.51 -10.38
N SER A 213 32.71 -31.28 -10.90
CA SER A 213 33.42 -30.14 -10.30
C SER A 213 32.51 -28.91 -10.14
N ILE A 214 32.81 -28.11 -9.13
CA ILE A 214 32.21 -26.80 -8.88
C ILE A 214 33.31 -25.77 -9.05
N HIS A 215 33.17 -24.92 -10.06
CA HIS A 215 34.09 -23.82 -10.28
C HIS A 215 33.55 -22.55 -9.62
N ILE A 216 34.46 -21.83 -8.97
CA ILE A 216 34.14 -20.60 -8.24
C ILE A 216 34.96 -19.46 -8.82
N LEU A 217 34.29 -18.33 -9.03
CA LEU A 217 34.94 -17.06 -9.28
C LEU A 217 34.95 -16.23 -8.00
N ALA A 218 36.13 -15.77 -7.61
CA ALA A 218 36.36 -14.96 -6.42
C ALA A 218 37.00 -13.62 -6.80
N LEU A 219 36.61 -12.58 -6.08
CA LEU A 219 37.17 -11.24 -6.18
C LEU A 219 38.19 -11.07 -5.05
N HIS A 220 39.40 -10.65 -5.39
CA HIS A 220 40.45 -10.34 -4.43
C HIS A 220 40.77 -8.86 -4.45
N TYR A 221 40.60 -8.21 -3.30
CA TYR A 221 40.78 -6.79 -3.08
C TYR A 221 42.11 -6.56 -2.34
N SER A 222 43.10 -6.00 -3.03
CA SER A 222 44.35 -5.51 -2.41
C SER A 222 44.43 -3.99 -2.55
N PHE A 223 45.15 -3.33 -1.64
CA PHE A 223 45.35 -1.87 -1.60
C PHE A 223 45.92 -1.29 -2.90
N ALA A 224 46.55 -2.10 -3.76
CA ALA A 224 47.18 -1.66 -5.01
C ALA A 224 46.55 -2.25 -6.29
N VAL A 225 45.95 -3.44 -6.23
CA VAL A 225 45.44 -4.17 -7.42
C VAL A 225 44.23 -5.01 -7.02
N GLN A 226 43.18 -4.97 -7.84
CA GLN A 226 42.07 -5.92 -7.77
C GLN A 226 42.34 -7.07 -8.74
N SER A 227 42.29 -8.31 -8.27
CA SER A 227 42.54 -9.50 -9.07
C SER A 227 41.41 -10.51 -9.00
N LEU A 228 41.27 -11.32 -10.04
CA LEU A 228 40.31 -12.43 -10.05
C LEU A 228 41.03 -13.69 -9.60
N LEU A 229 40.40 -14.41 -8.68
CA LEU A 229 40.85 -15.71 -8.19
C LEU A 229 39.82 -16.77 -8.58
N THR A 230 40.31 -18.00 -8.73
CA THR A 230 39.50 -19.16 -9.07
C THR A 230 39.75 -20.25 -8.06
N SER A 231 38.69 -20.96 -7.67
CA SER A 231 38.81 -22.19 -6.89
C SER A 231 37.92 -23.24 -7.54
N THR A 232 38.35 -24.50 -7.53
CA THR A 232 37.59 -25.63 -8.07
C THR A 232 37.50 -26.70 -7.00
N ILE A 233 36.29 -27.12 -6.69
CA ILE A 233 35.98 -28.12 -5.64
C ILE A 233 35.29 -29.31 -6.30
N ALA A 234 35.50 -30.51 -5.76
CA ALA A 234 34.71 -31.66 -6.18
C ALA A 234 33.22 -31.50 -5.80
N LEU A 235 32.31 -32.05 -6.61
CA LEU A 235 30.88 -31.94 -6.37
C LEU A 235 30.41 -32.88 -5.23
N ASP A 236 30.97 -34.09 -5.17
CA ASP A 236 30.62 -35.14 -4.21
C ASP A 236 31.10 -34.83 -2.79
N LYS A 237 32.32 -34.29 -2.67
CA LYS A 237 32.96 -33.99 -1.39
C LYS A 237 33.51 -32.57 -1.37
N PRO A 238 33.54 -31.88 -0.20
CA PRO A 238 34.09 -30.54 -0.06
C PRO A 238 35.64 -30.55 -0.07
N ILE A 239 36.23 -31.16 -1.10
CA ILE A 239 37.68 -31.26 -1.28
C ILE A 239 38.06 -30.33 -2.44
N PRO A 240 38.91 -29.31 -2.19
CA PRO A 240 39.41 -28.48 -3.26
C PRO A 240 40.33 -29.29 -4.19
N ARG A 241 40.06 -29.23 -5.49
CA ARG A 241 40.94 -29.77 -6.54
C ARG A 241 42.04 -28.76 -6.91
N ALA A 242 41.70 -27.46 -6.87
CA ALA A 242 42.64 -26.36 -6.98
C ALA A 242 42.12 -25.14 -6.21
N ASP A 243 43.03 -24.47 -5.51
CA ASP A 243 42.69 -23.29 -4.71
C ASP A 243 43.43 -22.04 -5.18
N PHE A 244 42.67 -20.95 -5.26
CA PHE A 244 43.12 -19.58 -5.51
C PHE A 244 44.05 -19.41 -6.71
N GLY A 245 43.71 -20.06 -7.82
CA GLY A 245 44.36 -19.82 -9.11
C GLY A 245 44.16 -18.37 -9.51
N GLN A 246 45.23 -17.57 -9.48
CA GLN A 246 45.20 -16.18 -9.85
C GLN A 246 45.08 -16.03 -11.36
N VAL A 247 43.99 -15.38 -11.81
CA VAL A 247 43.84 -15.01 -13.21
C VAL A 247 44.80 -13.87 -13.51
N PRO A 248 45.69 -13.99 -14.51
CA PRO A 248 46.53 -12.89 -14.97
C PRO A 248 45.67 -11.82 -15.65
N SER A 249 45.10 -10.91 -14.86
CA SER A 249 44.12 -9.92 -15.31
C SER A 249 44.40 -8.54 -14.71
N VAL A 250 44.25 -7.48 -15.51
CA VAL A 250 44.15 -6.10 -15.03
C VAL A 250 42.68 -5.68 -15.14
N VAL A 251 41.90 -5.94 -14.09
CA VAL A 251 40.46 -5.68 -14.10
C VAL A 251 40.17 -4.32 -13.50
N LYS A 252 39.55 -3.44 -14.30
CA LYS A 252 39.07 -2.14 -13.80
C LYS A 252 37.81 -2.27 -12.93
N ILE A 253 36.93 -3.20 -13.28
CA ILE A 253 35.64 -3.44 -12.62
C ILE A 253 35.46 -4.95 -12.38
N PRO A 254 35.98 -5.52 -11.27
CA PRO A 254 35.93 -6.96 -10.99
C PRO A 254 34.51 -7.52 -10.91
N GLU A 255 33.56 -6.66 -10.55
CA GLU A 255 32.12 -6.96 -10.53
C GLU A 255 31.53 -7.26 -11.92
N GLN A 256 32.24 -7.00 -13.02
CA GLN A 256 31.81 -7.41 -14.36
C GLN A 256 32.40 -8.76 -14.80
N ALA A 257 33.38 -9.30 -14.08
CA ALA A 257 33.93 -10.62 -14.38
C ALA A 257 32.93 -11.71 -14.03
N MET A 258 32.78 -12.72 -14.87
CA MET A 258 31.75 -13.75 -14.68
C MET A 258 32.23 -15.13 -15.10
N ILE A 259 31.60 -16.15 -14.53
CA ILE A 259 31.85 -17.55 -14.87
C ILE A 259 30.68 -18.12 -15.68
N ALA A 260 31.00 -18.71 -16.84
CA ALA A 260 30.06 -19.23 -17.82
C ALA A 260 30.35 -20.71 -18.16
N SER A 261 29.36 -21.39 -18.73
CA SER A 261 29.50 -22.78 -19.17
C SER A 261 30.47 -22.90 -20.35
N ALA A 262 31.21 -24.01 -20.41
CA ALA A 262 32.00 -24.44 -21.56
C ALA A 262 31.29 -25.56 -22.34
N HIS A 263 31.85 -26.01 -23.47
CA HIS A 263 31.32 -27.15 -24.24
C HIS A 263 31.62 -28.50 -23.59
N GLU A 264 32.80 -28.64 -22.99
CA GLU A 264 33.24 -29.89 -22.39
C GLU A 264 32.67 -29.99 -20.96
N PRO A 265 31.96 -31.09 -20.62
CA PRO A 265 31.53 -31.36 -19.25
C PRO A 265 32.74 -31.33 -18.31
N GLY A 266 32.60 -30.74 -17.13
CA GLY A 266 33.70 -30.61 -16.18
C GLY A 266 34.55 -29.35 -16.36
N THR A 267 34.33 -28.56 -17.42
CA THR A 267 35.07 -27.32 -17.66
C THR A 267 34.17 -26.09 -17.54
N ALA A 268 34.79 -24.93 -17.31
CA ALA A 268 34.11 -23.63 -17.28
C ALA A 268 34.94 -22.56 -18.02
N ARG A 269 34.31 -21.42 -18.28
CA ARG A 269 35.00 -20.23 -18.81
C ARG A 269 34.82 -19.03 -17.92
N ILE A 270 35.91 -18.33 -17.67
CA ILE A 270 35.90 -17.05 -16.96
C ILE A 270 36.03 -15.96 -17.99
N VAL A 271 35.15 -14.97 -17.92
CA VAL A 271 35.08 -13.86 -18.87
C VAL A 271 35.22 -12.56 -18.11
N TRP A 272 36.10 -11.67 -18.57
CA TRP A 272 36.29 -10.34 -18.00
C TRP A 272 36.73 -9.33 -19.05
N ILE A 273 36.69 -8.05 -18.71
CA ILE A 273 37.22 -6.97 -19.56
C ILE A 273 38.62 -6.60 -19.10
N ASP A 274 39.53 -6.52 -20.07
CA ASP A 274 40.94 -6.15 -19.87
C ASP A 274 41.34 -5.15 -20.96
N HIS A 275 41.70 -3.92 -20.57
CA HIS A 275 42.02 -2.82 -21.48
C HIS A 275 40.98 -2.62 -22.62
N GLY A 276 39.69 -2.73 -22.28
CA GLY A 276 38.58 -2.59 -23.24
C GLY A 276 38.38 -3.81 -24.14
N ARG A 277 39.00 -4.96 -23.86
CA ARG A 277 38.79 -6.20 -24.64
C ARG A 277 38.22 -7.28 -23.76
N ILE A 278 37.26 -8.04 -24.28
CA ILE A 278 36.70 -9.18 -23.55
C ILE A 278 37.68 -10.34 -23.67
N ARG A 279 38.23 -10.77 -22.53
CA ARG A 279 39.11 -11.93 -22.43
C ARG A 279 38.33 -13.10 -21.85
N SER A 280 38.67 -14.29 -22.31
CA SER A 280 38.17 -15.56 -21.80
C SER A 280 39.32 -16.44 -21.37
N LEU A 281 39.16 -17.13 -20.25
CA LEU A 281 40.08 -18.12 -19.74
C LEU A 281 39.35 -19.45 -19.64
N HIS A 282 39.96 -20.50 -20.17
CA HIS A 282 39.45 -21.87 -20.01
C HIS A 282 39.88 -22.42 -18.65
N LEU A 283 38.93 -22.96 -17.89
CA LEU A 283 39.15 -23.60 -16.60
C LEU A 283 38.87 -25.09 -16.73
N ASN A 284 39.90 -25.91 -16.56
CA ASN A 284 39.81 -27.36 -16.64
C ASN A 284 39.13 -27.95 -15.39
N GLU A 285 38.71 -29.22 -15.47
CA GLU A 285 38.06 -29.93 -14.35
C GLU A 285 38.96 -30.04 -13.10
N ASP A 286 40.27 -30.13 -13.29
CA ASP A 286 41.28 -30.14 -12.21
C ASP A 286 41.58 -28.74 -11.65
N GLY A 287 40.91 -27.69 -12.15
CA GLY A 287 41.12 -26.30 -11.77
C GLY A 287 42.39 -25.64 -12.32
N ARG A 288 43.13 -26.33 -13.21
CA ARG A 288 44.26 -25.74 -13.95
C ARG A 288 43.76 -24.68 -14.93
N LEU A 289 44.39 -23.50 -14.89
CA LEU A 289 44.12 -22.40 -15.82
C LEU A 289 44.68 -22.74 -17.21
N GLY A 290 43.84 -22.67 -18.23
CA GLY A 290 44.22 -22.83 -19.63
C GLY A 290 44.72 -21.53 -20.25
N GLU A 291 44.67 -21.45 -21.59
CA GLU A 291 45.07 -20.26 -22.32
C GLU A 291 44.06 -19.12 -22.19
N ILE A 292 44.57 -17.89 -22.12
CA ILE A 292 43.77 -16.67 -22.22
C ILE A 292 43.54 -16.37 -23.70
N LYS A 293 42.28 -16.29 -24.11
CA LYS A 293 41.89 -15.92 -25.48
C LYS A 293 41.06 -14.65 -25.46
N GLU A 294 41.37 -13.74 -26.38
CA GLU A 294 40.52 -12.58 -26.67
C GLU A 294 39.26 -13.07 -27.40
N ILE A 295 38.08 -12.79 -26.85
CA ILE A 295 36.81 -13.01 -27.55
C ILE A 295 36.74 -11.93 -28.64
N LEU A 296 36.75 -12.36 -29.91
CA LEU A 296 36.77 -11.49 -31.10
C LEU A 296 38.05 -10.64 -31.26
N PRO A 297 39.19 -11.24 -31.65
CA PRO A 297 40.42 -10.49 -31.90
C PRO A 297 40.28 -9.56 -33.12
N GLY A 298 40.46 -8.25 -32.93
CA GLY A 298 40.37 -7.28 -34.03
C GLY A 298 40.73 -5.84 -33.63
N LYS A 299 41.14 -5.01 -34.60
CA LYS A 299 41.41 -3.58 -34.37
C LYS A 299 40.10 -2.80 -34.26
N GLY A 300 39.87 -2.12 -33.13
CA GLY A 300 38.85 -1.06 -33.00
C GLY A 300 37.57 -1.39 -32.23
N ARG A 301 37.44 -2.57 -31.60
CA ARG A 301 36.29 -2.89 -30.73
C ARG A 301 36.71 -2.78 -29.26
N LEU A 302 36.33 -1.68 -28.62
CA LEU A 302 36.50 -1.49 -27.19
C LEU A 302 35.16 -1.74 -26.49
N TYR A 303 35.19 -2.56 -25.45
CA TYR A 303 34.06 -2.93 -24.60
C TYR A 303 34.14 -2.20 -23.26
N GLY A 304 33.03 -1.59 -22.87
CA GLY A 304 32.90 -0.90 -21.59
C GLY A 304 32.33 -1.77 -20.48
N SER A 305 31.47 -2.75 -20.80
CA SER A 305 30.85 -3.65 -19.80
C SER A 305 30.36 -4.97 -20.39
N ILE A 306 30.20 -5.98 -19.51
CA ILE A 306 29.54 -7.26 -19.82
C ILE A 306 28.20 -7.29 -19.06
N ILE A 307 27.11 -7.60 -19.75
CA ILE A 307 25.76 -7.68 -19.17
C ILE A 307 25.37 -9.15 -19.04
N ASP A 308 24.99 -9.57 -17.82
CA ASP A 308 24.41 -10.89 -17.57
C ASP A 308 22.88 -10.81 -17.69
N VAL A 309 22.33 -11.55 -18.65
CA VAL A 309 20.89 -11.69 -18.86
C VAL A 309 20.34 -13.02 -18.34
N GLY A 310 21.08 -13.69 -17.45
CA GLY A 310 20.72 -14.99 -16.87
C GLY A 310 21.08 -16.19 -17.74
N LEU A 311 21.85 -15.99 -18.83
CA LEU A 311 22.18 -17.03 -19.81
C LEU A 311 23.62 -17.58 -19.68
N ARG A 312 24.39 -17.16 -18.66
CA ARG A 312 25.78 -17.62 -18.44
C ARG A 312 25.92 -19.15 -18.36
N ARG A 313 24.90 -19.85 -17.83
CA ARG A 313 24.86 -21.33 -17.75
C ARG A 313 24.65 -22.01 -19.09
N LYS A 314 24.17 -21.28 -20.09
CA LYS A 314 24.09 -21.73 -21.49
C LYS A 314 25.30 -21.27 -22.31
N GLY A 315 26.18 -20.46 -21.73
CA GLY A 315 27.41 -19.99 -22.37
C GLY A 315 27.25 -18.67 -23.15
N TYR A 316 26.15 -17.94 -22.98
CA TYR A 316 25.90 -16.68 -23.67
C TYR A 316 26.01 -15.49 -22.72
N VAL A 317 26.65 -14.42 -23.18
CA VAL A 317 26.77 -13.13 -22.48
C VAL A 317 26.63 -11.98 -23.48
N LEU A 318 26.31 -10.78 -22.99
CA LEU A 318 26.26 -9.59 -23.85
C LEU A 318 27.48 -8.70 -23.60
N GLY A 319 28.17 -8.33 -24.67
CA GLY A 319 29.26 -7.36 -24.62
C GLY A 319 28.76 -5.98 -25.04
N LYS A 320 28.74 -5.00 -24.12
CA LYS A 320 28.44 -3.59 -24.43
C LYS A 320 29.74 -2.86 -24.77
N ARG A 321 29.80 -2.34 -26.00
CA ARG A 321 30.90 -1.55 -26.54
C ARG A 321 30.94 -0.14 -25.94
N GLU A 322 32.10 0.51 -26.01
CA GLU A 322 32.26 1.91 -25.56
C GLU A 322 31.42 2.91 -26.37
N ASP A 323 31.00 2.55 -27.60
CA ASP A 323 30.05 3.33 -28.42
C ASP A 323 28.58 2.96 -28.15
N GLY A 324 28.30 2.19 -27.09
CA GLY A 324 26.97 1.74 -26.70
C GLY A 324 26.51 0.44 -27.37
N GLY A 325 27.10 0.09 -28.52
CA GLY A 325 26.67 -1.08 -29.31
C GLY A 325 26.75 -2.39 -28.52
N VAL A 326 25.74 -3.25 -28.63
CA VAL A 326 25.66 -4.50 -27.88
C VAL A 326 25.67 -5.71 -28.81
N GLU A 327 26.62 -6.60 -28.53
CA GLU A 327 26.82 -7.86 -29.27
C GLU A 327 26.51 -9.06 -28.36
N ILE A 328 25.87 -10.08 -28.92
CA ILE A 328 25.67 -11.37 -28.26
C ILE A 328 26.89 -12.24 -28.53
N LEU A 329 27.53 -12.70 -27.46
CA LEU A 329 28.76 -13.47 -27.52
C LEU A 329 28.52 -14.90 -27.04
N ASP A 330 28.94 -15.88 -27.85
CA ASP A 330 29.04 -17.26 -27.40
C ASP A 330 30.41 -17.46 -26.77
N VAL A 331 30.44 -17.56 -25.44
CA VAL A 331 31.66 -17.74 -24.67
C VAL A 331 32.29 -19.09 -24.93
N ARG A 332 31.52 -20.12 -25.32
CA ARG A 332 32.01 -21.50 -25.54
C ARG A 332 32.84 -21.59 -26.81
N ASP A 333 32.40 -20.90 -27.85
CA ASP A 333 33.11 -20.82 -29.14
C ASP A 333 34.05 -19.62 -29.24
N GLY A 334 33.89 -18.61 -28.38
CA GLY A 334 34.66 -17.37 -28.46
C GLY A 334 34.33 -16.55 -29.70
N LYS A 335 33.07 -16.59 -30.17
CA LYS A 335 32.60 -15.95 -31.41
C LYS A 335 31.40 -15.02 -31.16
N LYS A 336 31.23 -14.06 -32.08
CA LYS A 336 30.01 -13.25 -32.16
C LYS A 336 28.89 -14.12 -32.70
N VAL A 337 27.74 -14.11 -32.02
CA VAL A 337 26.52 -14.73 -32.54
C VAL A 337 25.81 -13.73 -33.43
N GLU A 338 25.44 -12.58 -32.86
CA GLU A 338 24.69 -11.53 -33.54
C GLU A 338 24.93 -10.17 -32.86
N GLU A 339 24.60 -9.06 -33.53
CA GLU A 339 24.64 -7.71 -32.97
C GLU A 339 23.24 -7.08 -33.01
N PHE A 340 22.84 -6.41 -31.94
CA PHE A 340 21.58 -5.67 -31.96
C PHE A 340 21.75 -4.45 -32.86
N GLU A 341 21.02 -4.43 -33.97
CA GLU A 341 21.00 -3.26 -34.86
C GLU A 341 20.59 -2.00 -34.11
N LEU A 342 21.24 -0.87 -34.39
CA LEU A 342 20.95 0.42 -33.75
C LEU A 342 21.09 0.40 -32.22
N SER A 343 21.99 -0.44 -31.69
CA SER A 343 22.33 -0.50 -30.26
C SER A 343 23.33 0.54 -29.79
N LYS A 344 23.96 1.26 -30.71
CA LYS A 344 24.87 2.37 -30.39
C LYS A 344 24.15 3.51 -29.68
N ASP A 345 24.85 4.18 -28.78
CA ASP A 345 24.33 5.31 -28.04
C ASP A 345 23.91 6.42 -29.02
N SER A 346 22.71 6.94 -28.84
CA SER A 346 22.10 7.92 -29.74
C SER A 346 21.15 8.82 -28.97
N PRO A 347 21.15 10.14 -29.21
CA PRO A 347 20.18 11.05 -28.58
C PRO A 347 18.74 10.80 -29.03
N GLU A 348 18.52 9.99 -30.08
CA GLU A 348 17.20 9.64 -30.60
C GLU A 348 16.55 8.46 -29.86
N ARG A 349 17.24 7.88 -28.87
CA ARG A 349 16.85 6.65 -28.17
C ARG A 349 17.12 6.75 -26.67
N SER A 350 16.30 6.07 -25.86
CA SER A 350 16.64 5.82 -24.46
C SER A 350 17.73 4.76 -24.34
N ASP A 351 18.26 4.61 -23.13
CA ASP A 351 19.04 3.43 -22.77
C ASP A 351 18.22 2.15 -23.02
N SER A 352 18.94 1.11 -23.45
CA SER A 352 18.34 -0.18 -23.82
C SER A 352 18.37 -1.14 -22.64
N VAL A 353 17.23 -1.78 -22.40
CA VAL A 353 17.05 -2.84 -21.40
C VAL A 353 17.19 -4.19 -22.09
N TYR A 354 17.95 -5.10 -21.48
CA TYR A 354 18.21 -6.43 -22.02
C TYR A 354 17.69 -7.54 -21.10
N SER A 355 17.15 -8.60 -21.69
CA SER A 355 16.72 -9.80 -20.94
C SER A 355 16.93 -11.08 -21.74
N GLY A 356 16.96 -12.20 -21.03
CA GLY A 356 17.19 -13.51 -21.61
C GLY A 356 16.20 -14.53 -21.09
N ALA A 357 15.80 -15.48 -21.94
CA ALA A 357 14.99 -16.62 -21.58
C ALA A 357 15.54 -17.90 -22.22
N VAL A 358 15.42 -19.03 -21.50
CA VAL A 358 15.72 -20.35 -22.04
C VAL A 358 14.44 -20.90 -22.67
N THR A 359 14.49 -21.29 -23.94
CA THR A 359 13.35 -21.83 -24.69
C THR A 359 13.51 -23.34 -24.86
N GLU A 360 12.45 -24.05 -25.28
CA GLU A 360 12.57 -25.49 -25.59
C GLU A 360 13.58 -25.79 -26.70
N ARG A 361 13.82 -24.82 -27.60
CA ARG A 361 14.65 -24.97 -28.80
C ARG A 361 15.99 -24.25 -28.71
N GLY A 362 16.32 -23.59 -27.59
CA GLY A 362 17.55 -22.82 -27.46
C GLY A 362 17.47 -21.71 -26.41
N VAL A 363 17.94 -20.52 -26.76
CA VAL A 363 17.84 -19.31 -25.93
C VAL A 363 17.26 -18.15 -26.73
N LEU A 364 16.62 -17.23 -26.03
CA LEU A 364 16.08 -16.00 -26.59
C LEU A 364 16.70 -14.84 -25.83
N VAL A 365 17.23 -13.86 -26.56
CA VAL A 365 17.72 -12.60 -26.00
C VAL A 365 16.86 -11.47 -26.53
N ASN A 366 16.40 -10.60 -25.66
CA ASN A 366 15.53 -9.49 -26.00
C ASN A 366 16.14 -8.15 -25.59
N ARG A 367 15.88 -7.14 -26.41
CA ARG A 367 16.25 -5.74 -26.19
C ARG A 367 15.00 -4.88 -26.29
N VAL A 368 14.81 -3.98 -25.33
CA VAL A 368 13.73 -2.98 -25.34
C VAL A 368 14.30 -1.59 -25.14
N TYR A 369 13.83 -0.63 -25.93
CA TYR A 369 14.16 0.78 -25.76
C TYR A 369 13.03 1.68 -26.24
N TRP A 370 13.04 2.95 -25.83
CA TRP A 370 12.13 3.98 -26.30
C TRP A 370 12.75 4.80 -27.43
N SER A 371 12.02 5.01 -28.53
CA SER A 371 12.45 5.88 -29.64
C SER A 371 11.81 7.25 -29.53
N TYR A 372 12.61 8.29 -29.31
CA TYR A 372 12.11 9.67 -29.19
C TYR A 372 11.58 10.21 -30.52
N ASN A 373 12.18 9.83 -31.66
CA ASN A 373 11.76 10.30 -32.99
C ASN A 373 10.40 9.74 -33.41
N MET A 374 10.11 8.49 -33.05
CA MET A 374 8.86 7.82 -33.42
C MET A 374 7.81 7.84 -32.31
N ALA A 375 8.18 8.23 -31.08
CA ALA A 375 7.34 8.15 -29.89
C ALA A 375 6.72 6.75 -29.69
N VAL A 376 7.53 5.70 -29.86
CA VAL A 376 7.13 4.30 -29.65
C VAL A 376 8.19 3.51 -28.91
N GLY A 377 7.76 2.50 -28.16
CA GLY A 377 8.63 1.46 -27.63
C GLY A 377 9.00 0.48 -28.72
N VAL A 378 10.25 0.03 -28.73
CA VAL A 378 10.77 -0.93 -29.71
C VAL A 378 11.29 -2.15 -28.96
N ALA A 379 10.81 -3.33 -29.35
CA ALA A 379 11.31 -4.61 -28.89
C ALA A 379 12.02 -5.34 -30.04
N GLN A 380 13.24 -5.80 -29.79
CA GLN A 380 14.02 -6.60 -30.72
C GLN A 380 14.46 -7.88 -30.03
N SER A 381 14.15 -9.03 -30.62
CA SER A 381 14.42 -10.34 -30.04
C SER A 381 15.23 -11.19 -31.00
N ILE A 382 16.28 -11.82 -30.49
CA ILE A 382 17.17 -12.71 -31.24
C ILE A 382 17.04 -14.10 -30.64
N SER A 383 16.49 -15.03 -31.41
CA SER A 383 16.38 -16.44 -31.05
C SER A 383 17.58 -17.22 -31.56
N ILE A 384 18.29 -17.86 -30.63
CA ILE A 384 19.48 -18.65 -30.89
C ILE A 384 19.12 -20.12 -30.67
N PRO A 385 19.04 -20.93 -31.73
CA PRO A 385 18.70 -22.34 -31.63
C PRO A 385 19.82 -23.15 -30.94
N ALA A 386 19.43 -24.23 -30.26
CA ALA A 386 20.36 -25.11 -29.54
C ALA A 386 21.25 -25.93 -30.48
N LEU A 387 20.77 -26.21 -31.70
CA LEU A 387 21.58 -26.87 -32.72
C LEU A 387 22.39 -25.84 -33.50
N ALA A 388 23.71 -26.03 -33.52
CA ALA A 388 24.68 -25.13 -34.17
C ALA A 388 24.49 -24.99 -35.71
N THR A 389 23.63 -25.80 -36.32
CA THR A 389 23.36 -25.81 -37.77
C THR A 389 22.17 -24.93 -38.19
N SER A 390 21.43 -24.35 -37.24
CA SER A 390 20.26 -23.51 -37.53
C SER A 390 20.61 -22.02 -37.43
N GLU A 391 20.15 -21.21 -38.39
CA GLU A 391 20.37 -19.76 -38.42
C GLU A 391 19.68 -19.05 -37.25
N THR A 392 20.27 -17.95 -36.80
CA THR A 392 19.67 -17.06 -35.80
C THR A 392 18.44 -16.36 -36.39
N ILE A 393 17.36 -16.28 -35.61
CA ILE A 393 16.14 -15.59 -36.04
C ILE A 393 16.04 -14.27 -35.30
N THR A 394 16.16 -13.17 -36.03
CA THR A 394 15.94 -11.82 -35.52
C THR A 394 14.51 -11.39 -35.83
N SER A 395 13.80 -10.95 -34.80
CA SER A 395 12.43 -10.46 -34.88
C SER A 395 12.30 -9.19 -34.06
N GLY A 396 11.26 -8.40 -34.32
CA GLY A 396 11.01 -7.20 -33.55
C GLY A 396 9.65 -6.62 -33.83
N PHE A 397 9.15 -5.83 -32.89
CA PHE A 397 7.89 -5.12 -33.02
C PHE A 397 7.95 -3.80 -32.26
N THR A 398 7.14 -2.84 -32.71
CA THR A 398 6.92 -1.58 -32.01
C THR A 398 5.63 -1.65 -31.21
N PHE A 399 5.56 -0.89 -30.14
CA PHE A 399 4.36 -0.78 -29.31
C PHE A 399 4.17 0.63 -28.79
N ALA A 400 2.90 1.01 -28.58
CA ALA A 400 2.57 2.26 -27.93
C ALA A 400 2.89 2.18 -26.43
N PHE A 401 3.55 3.21 -25.91
CA PHE A 401 3.89 3.33 -24.50
C PHE A 401 3.76 4.79 -24.08
N ASP A 402 3.09 5.02 -22.96
CA ASP A 402 2.85 6.36 -22.40
C ASP A 402 3.90 6.63 -21.31
N ASP A 403 4.98 7.27 -21.69
CA ASP A 403 6.10 7.62 -20.81
C ASP A 403 5.75 8.72 -19.81
N VAL A 404 4.76 9.56 -20.13
CA VAL A 404 4.25 10.60 -19.23
C VAL A 404 3.53 9.98 -18.04
N VAL A 405 2.72 8.93 -18.25
CA VAL A 405 1.97 8.23 -17.19
C VAL A 405 2.80 7.16 -16.51
N HIS A 406 3.57 6.39 -17.27
CA HIS A 406 4.27 5.21 -16.75
C HIS A 406 5.76 5.42 -16.47
N GLY A 407 6.33 6.57 -16.81
CA GLY A 407 7.75 6.85 -16.64
C GLY A 407 8.61 6.07 -17.63
N VAL A 408 9.88 5.84 -17.28
CA VAL A 408 10.83 5.11 -18.13
C VAL A 408 10.76 3.59 -17.91
N ILE A 409 11.17 2.82 -18.92
CA ILE A 409 11.24 1.35 -18.86
C ILE A 409 12.53 0.98 -18.11
N LEU A 410 12.40 0.29 -16.98
CA LEU A 410 13.55 -0.15 -16.16
C LEU A 410 13.96 -1.59 -16.46
N HIS A 411 12.98 -2.47 -16.68
CA HIS A 411 13.21 -3.88 -16.99
C HIS A 411 12.14 -4.43 -17.95
N ALA A 412 12.48 -5.45 -18.73
CA ALA A 412 11.57 -6.09 -19.67
C ALA A 412 11.80 -7.61 -19.70
N ALA A 413 11.02 -8.37 -18.94
CA ALA A 413 11.12 -9.83 -18.94
C ALA A 413 10.48 -10.42 -20.21
N VAL A 414 11.23 -11.24 -20.96
CA VAL A 414 10.78 -11.84 -22.22
C VAL A 414 10.19 -13.24 -22.00
N SER A 415 9.08 -13.55 -22.70
CA SER A 415 8.48 -14.89 -22.64
C SER A 415 9.39 -15.96 -23.25
N PRO A 416 9.48 -17.16 -22.65
CA PRO A 416 10.17 -18.30 -23.24
C PRO A 416 9.52 -18.81 -24.53
N SER A 417 8.20 -18.68 -24.67
CA SER A 417 7.48 -18.96 -25.92
C SER A 417 7.41 -17.75 -26.85
N VAL A 418 7.30 -18.04 -28.14
CA VAL A 418 7.05 -17.04 -29.19
C VAL A 418 5.80 -17.43 -29.96
N ASN A 419 5.07 -16.45 -30.49
CA ASN A 419 3.88 -16.69 -31.30
C ASN A 419 4.23 -17.21 -32.72
N GLU A 420 3.22 -17.47 -33.55
CA GLU A 420 3.39 -17.94 -34.94
C GLU A 420 4.24 -16.99 -35.82
N ARG A 421 4.34 -15.72 -35.45
CA ARG A 421 5.17 -14.71 -36.12
C ARG A 421 6.56 -14.58 -35.49
N HIS A 422 6.95 -15.49 -34.62
CA HIS A 422 8.19 -15.47 -33.85
C HIS A 422 8.35 -14.25 -32.92
N LEU A 423 7.25 -13.62 -32.51
CA LEU A 423 7.27 -12.48 -31.57
C LEU A 423 6.99 -12.96 -30.14
N PRO A 424 7.83 -12.59 -29.15
CA PRO A 424 7.55 -12.88 -27.75
C PRO A 424 6.55 -11.91 -27.12
N SER A 425 6.03 -12.27 -25.95
CA SER A 425 5.35 -11.37 -25.03
C SER A 425 6.37 -10.80 -24.03
N LEU A 426 6.15 -9.57 -23.58
CA LEU A 426 7.03 -8.88 -22.64
C LEU A 426 6.28 -8.49 -21.37
N ILE A 427 6.96 -8.55 -20.23
CA ILE A 427 6.52 -7.94 -18.98
C ILE A 427 7.45 -6.78 -18.66
N LEU A 428 6.92 -5.56 -18.79
CA LEU A 428 7.64 -4.33 -18.54
C LEU A 428 7.50 -3.92 -17.07
N SER A 429 8.61 -3.53 -16.46
CA SER A 429 8.65 -2.85 -15.16
C SER A 429 9.14 -1.43 -15.38
N THR A 430 8.38 -0.44 -14.89
CA THR A 430 8.66 0.98 -15.16
C THR A 430 9.02 1.76 -13.90
N SER A 431 9.56 2.97 -14.07
CA SER A 431 9.94 3.85 -12.96
C SER A 431 8.76 4.40 -12.17
N SER A 432 7.54 4.39 -12.74
CA SER A 432 6.30 4.66 -11.97
C SER A 432 5.81 3.46 -11.17
N HIS A 433 6.59 2.39 -11.09
CA HIS A 433 6.23 1.11 -10.47
C HIS A 433 5.01 0.46 -11.16
N ALA A 434 4.80 0.73 -12.45
CA ALA A 434 3.79 0.00 -13.22
C ALA A 434 4.40 -1.31 -13.75
N ILE A 435 3.60 -2.36 -13.72
CA ILE A 435 3.89 -3.63 -14.38
C ILE A 435 2.92 -3.79 -15.55
N GLN A 436 3.45 -3.94 -16.76
CA GLN A 436 2.63 -4.02 -17.97
C GLN A 436 2.98 -5.26 -18.77
N ARG A 437 1.96 -5.98 -19.23
CA ARG A 437 2.16 -6.99 -20.26
C ARG A 437 2.02 -6.36 -21.64
N MET A 438 3.08 -6.45 -22.43
CA MET A 438 3.14 -5.92 -23.78
C MET A 438 3.20 -7.05 -24.80
N GLN A 439 2.42 -6.89 -25.87
CA GLN A 439 2.42 -7.74 -27.06
C GLN A 439 2.44 -6.86 -28.31
N PHE A 440 2.59 -7.47 -29.49
CA PHE A 440 2.61 -6.74 -30.76
C PHE A 440 1.33 -5.92 -31.03
N ASN A 441 0.21 -6.29 -30.40
CA ASN A 441 -1.09 -5.62 -30.50
C ASN A 441 -1.31 -4.56 -29.40
N GLY A 442 -0.30 -4.28 -28.57
CA GLY A 442 -0.35 -3.28 -27.49
C GLY A 442 -0.37 -3.89 -26.08
N VAL A 443 -0.73 -3.05 -25.11
CA VAL A 443 -0.83 -3.39 -23.68
C VAL A 443 -2.01 -4.34 -23.46
N GLN A 444 -1.75 -5.50 -22.84
CA GLN A 444 -2.79 -6.46 -22.46
C GLN A 444 -3.40 -6.13 -21.10
N TRP A 445 -2.55 -5.79 -20.13
CA TRP A 445 -2.96 -5.35 -18.80
C TRP A 445 -1.88 -4.47 -18.16
N THR A 446 -2.31 -3.64 -17.21
CA THR A 446 -1.45 -2.77 -16.40
C THR A 446 -1.77 -2.97 -14.92
N ARG A 447 -0.75 -3.18 -14.10
CA ARG A 447 -0.82 -3.09 -12.63
C ARG A 447 -0.05 -1.89 -12.16
N GLU A 448 -0.68 -1.11 -11.29
CA GLU A 448 -0.09 0.08 -10.67
C GLU A 448 0.38 -0.27 -9.25
N GLU A 449 1.65 -0.64 -9.11
CA GLU A 449 2.25 -1.01 -7.81
C GLU A 449 2.73 0.22 -7.01
N SER A 450 2.68 1.42 -7.58
CA SER A 450 2.95 2.67 -6.85
C SER A 450 1.96 2.92 -5.71
N LEU A 451 0.77 2.32 -5.77
CA LEU A 451 -0.27 2.37 -4.73
C LEU A 451 0.14 1.72 -3.40
N VAL A 452 1.28 1.02 -3.36
CA VAL A 452 1.88 0.50 -2.12
C VAL A 452 2.51 1.59 -1.26
N ASP A 453 2.89 2.72 -1.86
CA ASP A 453 3.64 3.79 -1.19
C ASP A 453 2.79 5.06 -1.05
N VAL A 454 1.56 4.88 -0.58
CA VAL A 454 0.59 5.94 -0.36
C VAL A 454 0.98 6.77 0.86
N THR A 455 1.15 8.09 0.66
CA THR A 455 1.48 9.06 1.70
C THR A 455 0.25 9.79 2.24
N ALA A 456 -0.71 10.12 1.37
CA ALA A 456 -1.89 10.87 1.74
C ALA A 456 -3.15 10.35 1.06
N VAL A 457 -4.27 10.35 1.80
CA VAL A 457 -5.58 9.95 1.29
C VAL A 457 -6.64 10.98 1.66
N LYS A 458 -7.53 11.30 0.71
CA LYS A 458 -8.71 12.15 0.93
C LYS A 458 -9.94 11.55 0.27
N PHE A 459 -11.04 11.52 1.03
CA PHE A 459 -12.37 11.28 0.46
C PHE A 459 -12.92 12.58 -0.09
N VAL A 460 -13.42 12.53 -1.32
CA VAL A 460 -14.07 13.63 -2.02
C VAL A 460 -15.51 13.23 -2.30
N ASP A 461 -16.44 14.03 -1.78
CA ASP A 461 -17.87 13.87 -2.06
C ASP A 461 -18.16 14.30 -3.50
N LEU A 462 -19.11 13.61 -4.15
CA LEU A 462 -19.55 13.91 -5.51
C LEU A 462 -20.72 14.92 -5.51
N GLY A 463 -20.90 15.65 -6.61
CA GLY A 463 -22.00 16.60 -6.84
C GLY A 463 -23.36 15.92 -7.11
N GLU A 464 -24.46 16.66 -7.04
CA GLU A 464 -25.81 16.13 -7.36
C GLU A 464 -25.94 15.86 -8.87
N PRO A 465 -26.62 14.78 -9.32
CA PRO A 465 -26.91 14.60 -10.74
C PRO A 465 -27.93 15.63 -11.27
N GLU A 466 -27.72 16.15 -12.49
CA GLU A 466 -28.60 16.89 -13.43
C GLU A 466 -29.47 18.08 -12.90
N VAL A 467 -29.55 18.32 -11.59
CA VAL A 467 -30.31 19.45 -11.00
C VAL A 467 -29.42 20.69 -10.79
N GLU A 468 -28.09 20.56 -10.92
CA GLU A 468 -27.16 21.70 -10.87
C GLU A 468 -27.35 22.66 -12.05
N GLU A 469 -27.59 22.17 -13.27
CA GLU A 469 -27.85 23.04 -14.44
C GLU A 469 -29.19 23.80 -14.36
N VAL A 470 -30.15 23.30 -13.58
CA VAL A 470 -31.47 23.92 -13.43
C VAL A 470 -31.50 24.86 -12.21
N ARG A 471 -30.51 24.82 -11.33
CA ARG A 471 -30.53 25.55 -10.04
C ARG A 471 -30.30 27.05 -10.17
N GLU A 472 -29.42 27.50 -11.06
CA GLU A 472 -29.31 28.93 -11.38
C GLU A 472 -30.63 29.49 -11.93
N VAL A 473 -31.40 28.66 -12.64
CA VAL A 473 -32.77 29.00 -13.09
C VAL A 473 -33.76 29.03 -11.93
N LEU A 474 -33.55 28.23 -10.87
CA LEU A 474 -34.43 28.13 -9.69
C LEU A 474 -34.22 29.28 -8.68
N ASP A 475 -32.99 29.79 -8.51
CA ASP A 475 -32.69 30.83 -7.52
C ASP A 475 -33.25 32.20 -7.92
N GLU A 476 -33.49 32.43 -9.21
CA GLU A 476 -34.19 33.62 -9.74
C GLU A 476 -35.68 33.35 -10.08
N GLU A 477 -36.21 32.14 -9.82
CA GLU A 477 -37.55 31.72 -10.25
C GLU A 477 -38.66 32.34 -9.39
N GLY A 478 -39.45 33.25 -9.97
CA GLY A 478 -40.68 33.77 -9.36
C GLY A 478 -41.79 32.71 -9.24
N PHE A 479 -42.78 32.94 -8.38
CA PHE A 479 -43.89 31.99 -8.13
C PHE A 479 -44.61 31.52 -9.41
N GLY A 480 -44.81 32.40 -10.40
CA GLY A 480 -45.51 32.08 -11.64
C GLY A 480 -44.71 31.11 -12.54
N ALA A 481 -43.40 31.33 -12.68
CA ALA A 481 -42.50 30.45 -13.43
C ALA A 481 -42.45 29.06 -12.76
N ARG A 482 -42.34 29.04 -11.43
CA ARG A 482 -42.42 27.81 -10.63
C ARG A 482 -43.73 27.06 -10.86
N LEU A 483 -44.88 27.74 -10.82
CA LEU A 483 -46.19 27.09 -11.04
C LEU A 483 -46.29 26.49 -12.45
N LEU A 484 -45.83 27.20 -13.48
CA LEU A 484 -45.79 26.70 -14.86
C LEU A 484 -44.85 25.50 -15.00
N ARG A 485 -43.69 25.51 -14.33
CA ARG A 485 -42.78 24.36 -14.29
C ARG A 485 -43.41 23.15 -13.61
N HIS A 486 -44.03 23.31 -12.43
CA HIS A 486 -44.75 22.22 -11.75
C HIS A 486 -45.91 21.67 -12.60
N LEU A 487 -46.67 22.54 -13.28
CA LEU A 487 -47.70 22.13 -14.24
C LEU A 487 -47.09 21.41 -15.45
N GLY A 488 -45.90 21.81 -15.89
CA GLY A 488 -45.12 21.14 -16.92
C GLY A 488 -44.63 19.76 -16.48
N GLU A 489 -44.14 19.62 -15.25
CA GLU A 489 -43.66 18.36 -14.65
C GLU A 489 -44.80 17.37 -14.35
N LEU A 490 -46.04 17.86 -14.19
CA LEU A 490 -47.24 17.05 -14.03
C LEU A 490 -47.48 16.09 -15.21
N LYS A 491 -46.96 16.40 -16.40
CA LYS A 491 -46.99 15.50 -17.57
C LYS A 491 -46.24 14.18 -17.30
N ASP A 492 -45.21 14.23 -16.47
CA ASP A 492 -44.34 13.10 -16.13
C ASP A 492 -44.85 12.33 -14.90
N LEU A 493 -45.93 12.80 -14.25
CA LEU A 493 -46.52 12.18 -13.06
C LEU A 493 -46.90 10.70 -13.27
N PRO A 494 -47.51 10.26 -14.40
CA PRO A 494 -47.83 8.85 -14.60
C PRO A 494 -46.57 7.97 -14.65
N ALA A 495 -45.54 8.43 -15.36
CA ALA A 495 -44.26 7.73 -15.44
C ALA A 495 -43.56 7.70 -14.08
N TYR A 496 -43.61 8.81 -13.34
CA TYR A 496 -43.14 8.89 -11.96
C TYR A 496 -43.86 7.90 -11.05
N LEU A 497 -45.19 7.80 -11.12
CA LEU A 497 -45.98 6.91 -10.27
C LEU A 497 -45.63 5.43 -10.52
N VAL A 498 -45.47 5.04 -11.78
CA VAL A 498 -45.01 3.70 -12.16
C VAL A 498 -43.59 3.44 -11.64
N ARG A 499 -42.66 4.40 -11.80
CA ARG A 499 -41.30 4.31 -11.26
C ARG A 499 -41.31 4.24 -9.73
N PHE A 500 -42.19 4.98 -9.06
CA PHE A 500 -42.34 4.98 -7.61
C PHE A 500 -42.82 3.62 -7.10
N ILE A 501 -43.85 3.01 -7.72
CA ILE A 501 -44.32 1.67 -7.33
C ILE A 501 -43.20 0.65 -7.54
N LYS A 502 -42.53 0.67 -8.70
CA LYS A 502 -41.38 -0.21 -8.97
C LYS A 502 -40.31 -0.02 -7.90
N ARG A 503 -39.84 1.21 -7.68
CA ARG A 503 -38.85 1.55 -6.65
C ARG A 503 -39.30 1.17 -5.25
N PHE A 504 -40.56 1.36 -4.87
CA PHE A 504 -41.05 1.00 -3.55
C PHE A 504 -40.97 -0.52 -3.34
N THR A 505 -41.38 -1.30 -4.33
CA THR A 505 -41.35 -2.77 -4.27
C THR A 505 -39.96 -3.37 -4.42
N SER A 506 -39.05 -2.73 -5.17
CA SER A 506 -37.71 -3.24 -5.48
C SER A 506 -36.56 -2.59 -4.70
N ALA A 507 -36.76 -1.42 -4.07
CA ALA A 507 -35.68 -0.76 -3.33
C ALA A 507 -35.48 -1.44 -1.98
N SER A 508 -34.28 -1.91 -1.74
CA SER A 508 -33.81 -2.44 -0.45
C SER A 508 -32.51 -1.71 -0.09
N TYR A 509 -32.05 -1.79 1.15
CA TYR A 509 -30.73 -1.34 1.57
C TYR A 509 -29.64 -1.99 0.71
N THR A 510 -29.70 -3.31 0.50
CA THR A 510 -28.84 -4.05 -0.46
C THR A 510 -28.87 -3.46 -1.88
N SER A 511 -30.04 -3.07 -2.39
CA SER A 511 -30.16 -2.46 -3.72
C SER A 511 -29.56 -1.07 -3.77
N ALA A 512 -29.61 -0.31 -2.67
CA ALA A 512 -28.98 1.01 -2.58
C ALA A 512 -27.45 0.95 -2.54
N LEU A 513 -26.89 -0.18 -2.08
CA LEU A 513 -25.45 -0.42 -2.03
C LEU A 513 -24.87 -0.92 -3.37
N ARG A 514 -25.71 -1.46 -4.26
CA ARG A 514 -25.36 -1.82 -5.63
C ARG A 514 -25.37 -0.58 -6.52
N ILE A 515 -24.22 0.07 -6.61
CA ILE A 515 -24.05 1.34 -7.31
C ILE A 515 -23.37 1.10 -8.66
N THR A 516 -23.72 1.90 -9.67
CA THR A 516 -23.00 1.88 -10.94
C THR A 516 -21.60 2.49 -10.76
N PRO A 517 -20.52 1.82 -11.20
CA PRO A 517 -19.18 2.38 -11.13
C PRO A 517 -19.08 3.78 -11.72
N LEU A 518 -18.21 4.61 -11.12
CA LEU A 518 -17.89 5.92 -11.65
C LEU A 518 -17.18 5.80 -12.99
N ASN A 519 -17.41 6.79 -13.84
CA ASN A 519 -16.64 7.03 -15.05
C ASN A 519 -16.33 8.54 -15.12
N GLN A 520 -15.31 8.93 -15.90
CA GLN A 520 -14.93 10.33 -16.09
C GLN A 520 -16.10 11.21 -16.55
N THR A 521 -17.05 10.65 -17.30
CA THR A 521 -18.26 11.34 -17.78
C THR A 521 -19.43 11.31 -16.79
N LYS A 522 -19.36 10.48 -15.74
CA LYS A 522 -20.46 10.24 -14.79
C LYS A 522 -19.91 10.29 -13.37
N LEU A 523 -19.63 11.50 -12.90
CA LEU A 523 -19.14 11.80 -11.55
C LEU A 523 -20.23 12.44 -10.71
N HIS A 524 -21.35 11.73 -10.53
CA HIS A 524 -22.46 12.19 -9.72
C HIS A 524 -22.62 11.31 -8.49
N ARG A 525 -23.04 11.93 -7.38
CA ARG A 525 -23.30 11.21 -6.14
C ARG A 525 -24.52 10.31 -6.24
N ASP A 526 -24.48 9.23 -5.48
CA ASP A 526 -25.66 8.43 -5.18
C ASP A 526 -26.56 9.14 -4.16
N GLN A 527 -27.76 8.61 -3.94
CA GLN A 527 -28.74 9.22 -3.04
C GLN A 527 -28.27 9.28 -1.57
N PHE A 528 -27.47 8.31 -1.12
CA PHE A 528 -27.09 8.15 0.28
C PHE A 528 -25.62 8.50 0.56
N GLY A 529 -24.87 8.91 -0.48
CA GLY A 529 -23.46 9.29 -0.37
C GLY A 529 -22.55 8.12 -0.03
N PHE A 530 -22.91 6.92 -0.46
CA PHE A 530 -22.07 5.73 -0.35
C PHE A 530 -20.96 5.71 -1.40
N GLN A 531 -21.13 6.40 -2.52
CA GLN A 531 -20.14 6.52 -3.58
C GLN A 531 -19.42 7.86 -3.48
N LYS A 532 -18.11 7.77 -3.27
CA LYS A 532 -17.16 8.87 -3.19
C LYS A 532 -15.96 8.62 -4.09
N LEU A 533 -15.24 9.69 -4.37
CA LEU A 533 -13.93 9.61 -5.02
C LEU A 533 -12.84 9.55 -3.94
N VAL A 534 -11.97 8.55 -4.01
CA VAL A 534 -10.86 8.37 -3.07
C VAL A 534 -9.58 8.84 -3.74
N ILE A 535 -9.09 10.01 -3.33
CA ILE A 535 -7.85 10.57 -3.84
C ILE A 535 -6.68 10.02 -3.03
N LEU A 536 -5.75 9.37 -3.71
CA LEU A 536 -4.53 8.80 -3.15
C LEU A 536 -3.33 9.49 -3.78
N SER A 537 -2.36 9.85 -2.94
CA SER A 537 -1.06 10.34 -3.39
C SER A 537 0.03 9.37 -2.97
N THR A 538 0.93 9.06 -3.89
CA THR A 538 2.12 8.24 -3.62
C THR A 538 3.30 9.13 -3.27
N ALA A 539 4.28 8.60 -2.53
CA ALA A 539 5.50 9.33 -2.20
C ALA A 539 6.19 9.89 -3.44
N ASN A 540 6.27 9.11 -4.53
CA ASN A 540 6.94 9.48 -5.78
C ASN A 540 6.19 10.50 -6.67
N GLY A 541 5.13 11.15 -6.17
CA GLY A 541 4.46 12.21 -6.95
C GLY A 541 3.43 11.75 -7.98
N LYS A 542 2.93 10.52 -7.88
CA LYS A 542 1.75 10.04 -8.63
C LYS A 542 0.48 10.22 -7.81
N LEU A 543 -0.56 10.75 -8.44
CA LEU A 543 -1.89 10.95 -7.88
C LEU A 543 -2.88 10.00 -8.56
N PHE A 544 -3.74 9.40 -7.76
CA PHE A 544 -4.82 8.52 -8.20
C PHE A 544 -6.15 9.01 -7.66
N ALA A 545 -7.19 8.87 -8.47
CA ALA A 545 -8.56 8.89 -8.01
C ALA A 545 -9.18 7.52 -8.22
N LEU A 546 -9.57 6.87 -7.12
CA LEU A 546 -10.26 5.60 -7.15
C LEU A 546 -11.76 5.78 -6.87
N ASP A 547 -12.59 4.99 -7.53
CA ASP A 547 -13.99 4.86 -7.12
C ASP A 547 -14.07 4.04 -5.84
N SER A 548 -14.64 4.62 -4.79
CA SER A 548 -14.89 3.91 -3.52
C SER A 548 -15.80 2.68 -3.68
N SER A 549 -16.59 2.56 -4.76
CA SER A 549 -17.52 1.44 -4.95
C SER A 549 -16.82 0.12 -5.31
N ASN A 550 -15.77 0.17 -6.12
CA ASN A 550 -15.10 -1.01 -6.70
C ASN A 550 -13.57 -0.92 -6.75
N GLY A 551 -12.97 0.19 -6.31
CA GLY A 551 -11.52 0.41 -6.32
C GLY A 551 -10.92 0.67 -7.70
N ALA A 552 -11.74 0.86 -8.74
CA ALA A 552 -11.27 1.15 -10.08
C ALA A 552 -10.68 2.56 -10.17
N THR A 553 -9.60 2.71 -10.94
CA THR A 553 -8.96 4.00 -11.19
C THR A 553 -9.81 4.82 -12.17
N VAL A 554 -10.27 5.99 -11.74
CA VAL A 554 -11.01 6.96 -12.57
C VAL A 554 -10.04 7.82 -13.38
N TRP A 555 -8.98 8.32 -12.72
CA TRP A 555 -7.88 9.04 -13.37
C TRP A 555 -6.57 8.87 -12.60
N THR A 556 -5.46 9.09 -13.29
CA THR A 556 -4.09 9.10 -12.74
C THR A 556 -3.29 10.28 -13.29
N ARG A 557 -2.42 10.89 -12.48
CA ARG A 557 -1.60 12.04 -12.86
C ARG A 557 -0.23 12.02 -12.19
N ASN A 558 0.81 12.35 -12.94
CA ASN A 558 2.16 12.52 -12.42
C ASN A 558 2.45 14.01 -12.23
N LEU A 559 3.04 14.37 -11.08
CA LEU A 559 3.40 15.76 -10.76
C LEU A 559 4.82 16.14 -11.19
N GLY A 560 5.65 15.16 -11.53
CA GLY A 560 7.04 15.35 -11.93
C GLY A 560 7.57 14.16 -12.73
N LEU A 561 8.78 14.29 -13.27
CA LEU A 561 9.42 13.25 -14.07
C LEU A 561 9.81 12.04 -13.19
N MET A 562 9.62 10.84 -13.74
CA MET A 562 10.03 9.58 -13.11
C MET A 562 11.14 8.94 -13.93
N THR A 563 12.38 9.11 -13.46
CA THR A 563 13.58 8.63 -14.16
C THR A 563 14.11 7.35 -13.54
N GLU A 564 15.17 6.77 -14.12
CA GLU A 564 15.88 5.61 -13.54
C GLU A 564 16.46 5.91 -12.16
N LYS A 565 16.80 7.17 -11.88
CA LYS A 565 17.33 7.62 -10.58
C LYS A 565 16.24 7.87 -9.54
N GLY A 566 14.97 7.69 -9.91
CA GLY A 566 13.81 7.97 -9.08
C GLY A 566 12.99 9.17 -9.56
N SER A 567 12.03 9.57 -8.72
CA SER A 567 11.13 10.68 -8.99
C SER A 567 11.77 12.04 -8.71
N GLU A 568 11.49 13.01 -9.58
CA GLU A 568 11.84 14.42 -9.42
C GLU A 568 11.07 15.06 -8.25
N VAL A 569 9.87 14.57 -7.95
CA VAL A 569 8.93 15.17 -7.00
C VAL A 569 8.53 14.14 -5.94
N ASN A 570 8.65 14.54 -4.66
CA ASN A 570 8.20 13.77 -3.51
C ASN A 570 7.06 14.50 -2.79
N VAL A 571 5.92 13.86 -2.59
CA VAL A 571 4.74 14.52 -1.99
C VAL A 571 4.82 14.53 -0.47
N ASP A 572 4.73 15.73 0.11
CA ASP A 572 4.76 15.95 1.56
C ASP A 572 3.34 15.90 2.17
N GLY A 573 2.32 16.37 1.44
CA GLY A 573 0.94 16.30 1.92
C GLY A 573 -0.13 16.79 0.92
N VAL A 574 -1.38 16.45 1.21
CA VAL A 574 -2.56 16.78 0.38
C VAL A 574 -3.70 17.28 1.26
N TRP A 575 -4.31 18.41 0.89
CA TRP A 575 -5.44 19.01 1.59
C TRP A 575 -6.56 19.37 0.62
N ILE A 576 -7.82 19.25 1.08
CA ILE A 576 -8.97 19.82 0.37
C ILE A 576 -8.99 21.31 0.69
N VAL A 577 -8.63 22.15 -0.29
CA VAL A 577 -8.53 23.61 -0.10
C VAL A 577 -9.81 24.34 -0.52
N ARG A 578 -10.65 23.72 -1.36
CA ARG A 578 -11.96 24.25 -1.75
C ARG A 578 -12.95 23.11 -1.95
N GLN A 579 -14.14 23.25 -1.37
CA GLN A 579 -15.23 22.29 -1.56
C GLN A 579 -16.53 23.08 -1.64
N ASN A 580 -16.82 23.57 -2.86
CA ASN A 580 -17.95 24.44 -3.14
C ASN A 580 -18.63 23.98 -4.45
N GLU A 581 -19.68 24.69 -4.86
CA GLU A 581 -20.43 24.48 -6.11
C GLU A 581 -19.54 24.48 -7.36
N GLY A 582 -18.46 25.27 -7.38
CA GLY A 582 -17.48 25.31 -8.49
C GLY A 582 -16.46 24.17 -8.51
N GLY A 583 -16.79 23.01 -7.91
CA GLY A 583 -15.92 21.84 -7.84
C GLY A 583 -14.96 21.81 -6.65
N VAL A 584 -14.29 20.65 -6.50
CA VAL A 584 -13.39 20.36 -5.38
C VAL A 584 -11.95 20.55 -5.81
N LEU A 585 -11.23 21.42 -5.10
CA LEU A 585 -9.83 21.72 -5.38
C LEU A 585 -8.94 21.20 -4.25
N LEU A 586 -7.88 20.51 -4.64
CA LEU A 586 -6.85 19.98 -3.76
C LEU A 586 -5.62 20.88 -3.80
N GLY A 587 -5.03 21.12 -2.63
CA GLY A 587 -3.68 21.68 -2.50
C GLY A 587 -2.71 20.55 -2.21
N VAL A 588 -1.72 20.34 -3.07
CA VAL A 588 -0.68 19.33 -2.90
C VAL A 588 0.64 20.04 -2.67
N LEU A 589 1.30 19.74 -1.54
CA LEU A 589 2.64 20.23 -1.24
C LEU A 589 3.64 19.11 -1.52
N ALA A 590 4.72 19.44 -2.21
CA ALA A 590 5.73 18.48 -2.57
C ALA A 590 7.13 19.11 -2.56
N THR A 591 8.12 18.27 -2.32
CA THR A 591 9.53 18.60 -2.41
C THR A 591 10.05 18.17 -3.79
N LYS A 592 10.60 19.11 -4.55
CA LYS A 592 11.16 18.89 -5.89
C LYS A 592 12.68 18.94 -5.85
N ASN A 593 13.32 17.89 -6.34
CA ASN A 593 14.78 17.80 -6.47
C ASN A 593 15.22 18.41 -7.81
N VAL A 594 15.98 19.50 -7.75
CA VAL A 594 16.54 20.18 -8.92
C VAL A 594 18.06 20.06 -8.88
N ASP A 595 18.75 20.10 -10.02
CA ASP A 595 20.22 19.94 -10.11
C ASP A 595 21.02 20.85 -9.15
N LYS A 596 20.45 21.99 -8.74
CA LYS A 596 21.08 23.01 -7.87
C LYS A 596 20.61 22.97 -6.41
N GLY A 597 19.76 22.03 -6.02
CA GLY A 597 19.27 21.89 -4.65
C GLY A 597 17.81 21.41 -4.56
N VAL A 598 17.27 21.43 -3.36
CA VAL A 598 15.90 20.98 -3.05
C VAL A 598 15.00 22.20 -2.90
N ILE A 599 13.82 22.19 -3.53
CA ILE A 599 12.82 23.26 -3.40
C ILE A 599 11.46 22.68 -2.98
N THR A 600 10.68 23.46 -2.25
CA THR A 600 9.30 23.12 -1.91
C THR A 600 8.36 23.77 -2.93
N VAL A 601 7.52 22.97 -3.57
CA VAL A 601 6.55 23.36 -4.61
C VAL A 601 5.13 22.99 -4.19
N ALA A 602 4.16 23.76 -4.65
CA ALA A 602 2.75 23.52 -4.39
C ALA A 602 1.92 23.50 -5.68
N TYR A 603 0.94 22.61 -5.72
CA TYR A 603 0.06 22.37 -6.86
C TYR A 603 -1.40 22.50 -6.45
N HIS A 604 -2.22 23.09 -7.32
CA HIS A 604 -3.66 22.99 -7.23
C HIS A 604 -4.15 21.94 -8.22
N VAL A 605 -4.92 20.96 -7.74
CA VAL A 605 -5.43 19.84 -8.56
C VAL A 605 -6.94 19.78 -8.44
N ASP A 606 -7.64 19.76 -9.57
CA ASP A 606 -9.08 19.47 -9.58
C ASP A 606 -9.30 18.00 -9.22
N ALA A 607 -10.10 17.76 -8.18
CA ALA A 607 -10.28 16.40 -7.67
C ALA A 607 -11.05 15.50 -8.65
N TYR A 608 -11.95 16.05 -9.46
CA TYR A 608 -12.81 15.27 -10.35
C TYR A 608 -12.11 14.92 -11.66
N THR A 609 -11.36 15.85 -12.24
CA THR A 609 -10.69 15.65 -13.54
C THR A 609 -9.21 15.25 -13.41
N GLY A 610 -8.59 15.52 -12.26
CA GLY A 610 -7.15 15.42 -12.07
C GLY A 610 -6.37 16.51 -12.81
N GLU A 611 -7.02 17.55 -13.34
CA GLU A 611 -6.31 18.64 -14.00
C GLU A 611 -5.49 19.44 -12.97
N VAL A 612 -4.20 19.60 -13.27
CA VAL A 612 -3.29 20.39 -12.42
C VAL A 612 -3.30 21.82 -12.94
N LEU A 613 -3.79 22.75 -12.12
CA LEU A 613 -3.86 24.17 -12.48
C LEU A 613 -2.47 24.80 -12.43
N GLY A 614 -2.12 25.57 -13.47
CA GLY A 614 -0.87 26.32 -13.54
C GLY A 614 -0.18 26.13 -14.89
N ASN A 615 1.10 26.48 -14.92
CA ASN A 615 1.92 26.31 -16.11
C ASN A 615 2.33 24.84 -16.28
N ILE A 616 2.31 24.39 -17.52
CA ILE A 616 2.79 23.09 -17.95
C ILE A 616 4.11 23.31 -18.68
N ASN A 617 5.09 22.48 -18.40
CA ASN A 617 6.36 22.51 -19.12
C ASN A 617 6.12 22.03 -20.56
N THR A 618 6.41 22.88 -21.54
CA THR A 618 6.16 22.60 -22.96
C THR A 618 6.99 21.45 -23.52
N GLY A 619 8.11 21.10 -22.88
CA GLY A 619 8.96 19.98 -23.28
C GLY A 619 8.47 18.63 -22.76
N THR A 620 7.94 18.58 -21.53
CA THR A 620 7.58 17.31 -20.87
C THR A 620 6.08 17.06 -20.76
N GLY A 621 5.25 18.09 -20.96
CA GLY A 621 3.80 18.02 -20.74
C GLY A 621 3.39 17.87 -19.27
N LEU A 622 4.34 18.01 -18.33
CA LEU A 622 4.12 17.87 -16.89
C LEU A 622 3.97 19.23 -16.19
N PRO A 623 3.24 19.29 -15.06
CA PRO A 623 3.02 20.54 -14.35
C PRO A 623 4.30 21.05 -13.66
N GLU A 624 4.58 22.35 -13.77
CA GLU A 624 5.78 22.94 -13.15
C GLU A 624 5.63 23.12 -11.63
N GLY A 625 4.41 23.38 -11.17
CA GLY A 625 4.11 23.73 -9.79
C GLY A 625 4.49 25.16 -9.44
N THR A 626 4.01 25.64 -8.29
CA THR A 626 4.36 26.98 -7.78
C THR A 626 5.43 26.84 -6.71
N THR A 627 6.62 27.43 -6.91
CA THR A 627 7.67 27.41 -5.88
C THR A 627 7.26 28.24 -4.66
N VAL A 628 7.31 27.62 -3.48
CA VAL A 628 7.02 28.28 -2.20
C VAL A 628 8.32 28.86 -1.60
N PHE A 629 9.34 28.02 -1.42
CA PHE A 629 10.69 28.41 -0.96
C PHE A 629 11.73 27.33 -1.30
N GLY A 630 13.02 27.66 -1.13
CA GLY A 630 14.12 26.69 -1.25
C GLY A 630 14.37 25.95 0.07
N GLY A 631 14.54 24.63 0.01
CA GLY A 631 14.60 23.74 1.16
C GLY A 631 13.42 22.78 1.23
N LYS A 632 13.38 21.96 2.30
CA LYS A 632 12.29 21.03 2.58
C LYS A 632 11.26 21.68 3.50
N SER A 633 10.01 21.26 3.37
CA SER A 633 8.97 21.66 4.33
C SER A 633 9.10 20.84 5.63
N LYS A 634 8.94 21.51 6.78
CA LYS A 634 8.89 20.85 8.09
C LYS A 634 7.48 20.44 8.48
N GLU A 635 6.52 21.32 8.24
CA GLU A 635 5.12 21.17 8.64
C GLU A 635 4.23 22.00 7.71
N ALA A 636 2.99 21.55 7.49
CA ALA A 636 2.01 22.29 6.69
C ALA A 636 0.59 22.09 7.20
N PHE A 637 -0.19 23.18 7.22
CA PHE A 637 -1.56 23.17 7.74
C PHE A 637 -2.48 24.14 7.01
N LEU A 638 -3.79 23.85 7.05
CA LEU A 638 -4.81 24.74 6.51
C LEU A 638 -5.03 25.95 7.43
N THR A 639 -4.98 27.15 6.84
CA THR A 639 -5.32 28.39 7.54
C THR A 639 -6.80 28.75 7.35
N PRO A 640 -7.38 29.61 8.21
CA PRO A 640 -8.74 30.12 8.02
C PRO A 640 -8.85 31.19 6.92
N PHE A 641 -7.75 31.48 6.20
CA PHE A 641 -7.73 32.53 5.18
C PHE A 641 -8.13 31.97 3.82
N GLU A 642 -8.80 32.81 3.04
CA GLU A 642 -9.20 32.49 1.66
C GLU A 642 -8.49 33.38 0.67
N ASN A 643 -8.04 32.77 -0.42
CA ASN A 643 -7.44 33.47 -1.53
C ASN A 643 -8.44 34.36 -2.28
N CYS A 644 -7.95 35.48 -2.79
CA CYS A 644 -8.74 36.52 -3.46
C CYS A 644 -9.42 36.02 -4.75
N GLY A 645 -8.73 35.20 -5.55
CA GLY A 645 -9.18 34.78 -6.87
C GLY A 645 -9.80 33.39 -6.85
N SER A 646 -9.01 32.38 -6.46
CA SER A 646 -9.45 30.98 -6.51
C SER A 646 -10.46 30.60 -5.43
N LYS A 647 -10.65 31.46 -4.42
CA LYS A 647 -11.44 31.20 -3.20
C LYS A 647 -11.01 29.92 -2.47
N SER A 648 -9.78 29.48 -2.70
CA SER A 648 -9.17 28.36 -1.98
C SER A 648 -8.71 28.80 -0.59
N LYS A 649 -8.76 27.88 0.37
CA LYS A 649 -8.10 28.04 1.66
C LYS A 649 -6.59 28.10 1.45
N VAL A 650 -5.94 28.98 2.20
CA VAL A 650 -4.49 29.17 2.15
C VAL A 650 -3.81 28.15 3.06
N LEU A 651 -2.75 27.51 2.57
CA LEU A 651 -1.85 26.67 3.33
C LEU A 651 -0.76 27.52 3.99
N GLY A 652 -0.49 27.25 5.26
CA GLY A 652 0.70 27.69 5.96
C GLY A 652 1.75 26.60 5.89
N VAL A 653 2.93 26.91 5.37
CA VAL A 653 4.05 25.99 5.20
C VAL A 653 5.25 26.51 5.99
N VAL A 654 5.81 25.67 6.85
CA VAL A 654 6.94 26.03 7.71
C VAL A 654 8.24 25.53 7.08
N ASP A 655 9.22 26.43 6.94
CA ASP A 655 10.56 26.10 6.44
C ASP A 655 11.51 25.59 7.55
N ASP A 656 12.73 25.21 7.15
CA ASP A 656 13.75 24.72 8.08
C ASP A 656 14.17 25.74 9.16
N LEU A 657 13.99 27.04 8.88
CA LEU A 657 14.26 28.16 9.79
C LEU A 657 13.01 28.58 10.59
N GLU A 658 11.98 27.73 10.61
CA GLU A 658 10.71 27.95 11.32
C GLU A 658 9.89 29.14 10.79
N ARG A 659 10.22 29.66 9.61
CA ARG A 659 9.47 30.76 8.99
C ARG A 659 8.20 30.22 8.36
N LEU A 660 7.11 30.96 8.53
CA LEU A 660 5.81 30.62 7.98
C LEU A 660 5.64 31.26 6.61
N HIS A 661 5.42 30.43 5.59
CA HIS A 661 5.11 30.84 4.22
C HIS A 661 3.63 30.55 3.92
N LEU A 662 2.92 31.52 3.35
CA LEU A 662 1.51 31.37 3.00
C LEU A 662 1.31 31.16 1.49
N TRP A 663 0.61 30.09 1.10
CA TRP A 663 0.31 29.79 -0.30
C TRP A 663 -1.15 29.31 -0.50
N PRO A 664 -1.88 29.83 -1.50
CA PRO A 664 -1.53 30.92 -2.41
C PRO A 664 -1.71 32.31 -1.76
N GLY A 665 -0.69 33.16 -1.85
CA GLY A 665 -0.73 34.52 -1.31
C GLY A 665 -1.64 35.48 -2.10
N CYS A 666 -2.24 36.45 -1.42
CA CYS A 666 -2.86 37.64 -2.04
C CYS A 666 -3.01 38.80 -1.06
N LYS A 667 -3.38 40.00 -1.56
CA LYS A 667 -3.54 41.21 -0.71
C LYS A 667 -4.55 41.06 0.44
N LYS A 668 -5.67 40.33 0.22
CA LYS A 668 -6.67 40.02 1.26
C LYS A 668 -6.07 39.15 2.37
N VAL A 669 -5.20 38.20 2.02
CA VAL A 669 -4.53 37.31 2.96
C VAL A 669 -3.55 38.10 3.83
N ILE A 670 -2.75 39.00 3.24
CA ILE A 670 -1.86 39.89 4.00
C ILE A 670 -2.66 40.72 5.01
N LYS A 671 -3.76 41.34 4.57
CA LYS A 671 -4.63 42.12 5.47
C LYS A 671 -5.18 41.26 6.62
N ALA A 672 -5.70 40.08 6.30
CA ALA A 672 -6.25 39.17 7.30
C ALA A 672 -5.18 38.67 8.28
N MET A 673 -3.95 38.48 7.81
CA MET A 673 -2.81 38.10 8.63
C MET A 673 -2.41 39.23 9.59
N ASN A 674 -2.32 40.47 9.11
CA ASN A 674 -2.03 41.62 9.98
C ASN A 674 -3.07 41.76 11.11
N GLU A 675 -4.33 41.43 10.85
CA GLU A 675 -5.42 41.50 11.84
C GLU A 675 -5.49 40.29 12.79
N LYS A 676 -4.99 39.11 12.37
CA LYS A 676 -5.20 37.83 13.07
C LYS A 676 -3.92 37.04 13.39
N ALA A 677 -2.73 37.60 13.16
CA ALA A 677 -1.46 36.90 13.40
C ALA A 677 -1.34 36.36 14.83
N ASN A 678 -1.77 37.15 15.83
CA ASN A 678 -1.78 36.76 17.25
C ASN A 678 -2.82 35.69 17.61
N LYS A 679 -3.60 35.21 16.64
CA LYS A 679 -4.56 34.11 16.78
C LYS A 679 -4.18 32.88 15.95
N LEU A 680 -3.05 32.94 15.25
CA LEU A 680 -2.50 31.82 14.51
C LEU A 680 -1.34 31.22 15.30
N PHE A 681 -1.37 29.90 15.46
CA PHE A 681 -0.37 29.13 16.18
C PHE A 681 0.04 27.94 15.32
N PHE A 682 1.30 27.56 15.41
CA PHE A 682 1.82 26.35 14.77
C PHE A 682 2.90 25.73 15.65
N THR A 683 3.06 24.43 15.53
CA THR A 683 4.04 23.66 16.30
C THR A 683 5.07 23.05 15.38
N THR A 684 6.32 23.04 15.81
CA THR A 684 7.40 22.31 15.12
C THR A 684 8.07 21.36 16.10
N THR A 685 8.71 20.33 15.53
CA THR A 685 9.54 19.41 16.31
C THR A 685 10.99 19.60 15.90
N THR A 686 11.85 19.86 16.86
CA THR A 686 13.30 20.06 16.65
C THR A 686 14.05 18.91 17.31
N LYS A 687 14.93 18.24 16.55
CA LYS A 687 15.82 17.20 17.05
C LYS A 687 17.22 17.77 17.19
N SER A 688 17.76 17.76 18.40
CA SER A 688 19.14 18.14 18.73
C SER A 688 19.90 16.96 19.33
N ILE A 689 21.20 17.13 19.55
CA ILE A 689 22.04 16.19 20.32
C ILE A 689 21.50 16.07 21.75
N ASP A 690 21.02 17.17 22.33
CA ASP A 690 20.47 17.26 23.69
C ASP A 690 19.07 16.62 23.84
N GLY A 691 18.53 16.03 22.77
CA GLY A 691 17.21 15.39 22.74
C GLY A 691 16.23 16.03 21.75
N THR A 692 14.98 15.60 21.83
CA THR A 692 13.90 16.12 20.98
C THR A 692 13.10 17.16 21.76
N THR A 693 12.73 18.27 21.11
CA THR A 693 11.90 19.32 21.69
C THR A 693 10.72 19.62 20.76
N ILE A 694 9.53 19.83 21.33
CA ILE A 694 8.38 20.36 20.59
C ILE A 694 8.23 21.82 20.97
N GLN A 695 8.09 22.69 19.98
CA GLN A 695 8.04 24.13 20.16
C GLN A 695 6.76 24.69 19.52
N GLY A 696 6.12 25.63 20.19
CA GLY A 696 4.95 26.34 19.69
C GLY A 696 5.25 27.79 19.37
N PHE A 697 4.81 28.23 18.20
CA PHE A 697 5.11 29.56 17.66
C PHE A 697 3.84 30.30 17.27
N THR A 698 3.94 31.63 17.26
CA THR A 698 3.01 32.53 16.59
C THR A 698 3.78 33.36 15.56
N PRO A 699 3.21 33.60 14.37
CA PRO A 699 3.88 34.39 13.34
C PRO A 699 3.87 35.89 13.67
N SER A 700 4.81 36.63 13.09
CA SER A 700 4.82 38.09 13.11
C SER A 700 3.56 38.67 12.45
N ALA A 701 3.13 39.86 12.92
CA ALA A 701 1.99 40.56 12.32
C ALA A 701 2.30 41.05 10.90
N THR A 702 3.53 41.50 10.66
CA THR A 702 3.98 41.98 9.34
C THR A 702 4.85 40.93 8.64
N PRO A 703 4.83 40.89 7.30
CA PRO A 703 5.70 40.01 6.53
C PRO A 703 7.17 40.43 6.67
N LEU A 704 8.09 39.48 6.44
CA LEU A 704 9.53 39.68 6.52
C LEU A 704 10.03 40.72 5.51
N ASN A 705 9.51 40.68 4.28
CA ASN A 705 9.78 41.65 3.22
C ASN A 705 8.45 42.21 2.67
N GLU A 706 8.44 43.47 2.24
CA GLU A 706 7.26 44.07 1.60
C GLU A 706 6.85 43.27 0.36
N GLY A 707 5.56 42.89 0.29
CA GLY A 707 5.02 42.06 -0.80
C GLY A 707 5.34 40.57 -0.71
N SER A 708 6.12 40.12 0.28
CA SER A 708 6.32 38.69 0.56
C SER A 708 5.17 38.10 1.38
N TYR A 709 5.04 36.78 1.34
CA TYR A 709 4.08 36.00 2.13
C TYR A 709 4.77 35.18 3.22
N THR A 710 5.96 35.63 3.65
CA THR A 710 6.81 34.96 4.63
C THR A 710 6.78 35.75 5.92
N TYR A 711 6.62 35.06 7.06
CA TYR A 711 6.48 35.65 8.38
C TYR A 711 7.51 35.04 9.32
N THR A 712 8.07 35.86 10.20
CA THR A 712 9.05 35.39 11.19
C THR A 712 8.33 34.71 12.35
N PRO A 713 8.88 33.62 12.89
CA PRO A 713 8.31 32.95 14.05
C PRO A 713 8.59 33.74 15.34
N ASN A 714 7.64 33.72 16.26
CA ASN A 714 7.83 34.11 17.66
C ASN A 714 7.54 32.90 18.54
N LEU A 715 8.54 32.44 19.29
CA LEU A 715 8.40 31.30 20.20
C LEU A 715 7.50 31.67 21.39
N ILE A 716 6.52 30.83 21.68
CA ILE A 716 5.60 30.99 22.81
C ILE A 716 5.95 30.02 23.94
N TRP A 717 6.15 28.75 23.59
CA TRP A 717 6.41 27.69 24.54
C TRP A 717 7.34 26.64 23.92
N SER A 718 8.03 25.91 24.79
CA SER A 718 8.90 24.80 24.41
C SER A 718 8.74 23.66 25.41
N HIS A 719 8.55 22.44 24.92
CA HIS A 719 8.42 21.23 25.70
C HIS A 719 9.58 20.27 25.38
N PRO A 720 10.65 20.28 26.20
CA PRO A 720 11.80 19.40 25.99
C PRO A 720 11.55 17.98 26.52
N PHE A 721 11.95 16.98 25.75
CA PHE A 721 12.01 15.58 26.19
C PHE A 721 13.43 15.23 26.65
N ARG A 722 13.55 14.18 27.46
CA ARG A 722 14.86 13.69 27.93
C ARG A 722 15.66 13.10 26.77
N GLU A 723 16.99 13.09 26.88
CA GLU A 723 17.89 12.50 25.86
C GLU A 723 17.57 11.01 25.59
N ASP A 724 17.15 10.27 26.61
CA ASP A 724 16.78 8.86 26.52
C ASP A 724 15.32 8.62 26.12
N GLU A 725 14.54 9.68 25.91
CA GLU A 725 13.13 9.63 25.58
C GLU A 725 12.88 9.91 24.10
N MET A 726 12.56 8.85 23.36
CA MET A 726 12.31 8.90 21.92
C MET A 726 10.82 9.04 21.65
N ILE A 727 10.44 10.00 20.81
CA ILE A 727 9.07 10.12 20.29
C ILE A 727 8.82 8.98 19.29
N LEU A 728 7.77 8.19 19.53
CA LEU A 728 7.35 7.10 18.65
C LEU A 728 6.31 7.57 17.62
N GLU A 729 5.26 8.23 18.08
CA GLU A 729 4.14 8.68 17.25
C GLU A 729 3.63 10.05 17.71
N THR A 730 3.23 10.91 16.76
CA THR A 730 2.55 12.18 17.02
C THR A 730 1.30 12.27 16.16
N ARG A 731 0.17 12.69 16.75
CA ARG A 731 -1.10 12.84 16.02
C ARG A 731 -1.89 14.07 16.50
N PRO A 732 -2.20 15.02 15.61
CA PRO A 732 -3.13 16.09 15.94
C PRO A 732 -4.56 15.52 16.07
N VAL A 733 -5.32 16.04 17.03
CA VAL A 733 -6.74 15.67 17.20
C VAL A 733 -7.58 16.46 16.21
N THR A 734 -8.35 15.74 15.39
CA THR A 734 -9.36 16.33 14.51
C THR A 734 -10.73 16.14 15.14
N LEU A 735 -11.47 17.24 15.33
CA LEU A 735 -12.83 17.18 15.83
C LEU A 735 -13.81 17.07 14.65
N ASP A 736 -14.47 15.92 14.56
CA ASP A 736 -15.59 15.71 13.64
C ASP A 736 -16.87 16.37 14.16
N ALA A 737 -18.00 16.12 13.49
CA ALA A 737 -19.32 16.47 14.00
C ALA A 737 -19.58 15.79 15.37
N ILE A 738 -20.06 16.58 16.33
CA ILE A 738 -20.34 16.14 17.69
C ILE A 738 -21.82 16.44 18.00
N ALA A 739 -22.61 15.39 18.21
CA ALA A 739 -24.03 15.56 18.55
C ALA A 739 -24.26 16.00 20.00
N SER A 740 -23.44 15.52 20.94
CA SER A 740 -23.58 15.81 22.36
C SER A 740 -22.27 16.26 23.01
N PHE A 741 -22.32 17.46 23.62
CA PHE A 741 -21.22 18.06 24.37
C PHE A 741 -21.07 17.50 25.80
N GLY A 742 -22.05 16.74 26.27
CA GLY A 742 -22.01 16.13 27.60
C GLY A 742 -22.56 14.71 27.60
N ARG A 743 -22.25 13.97 28.66
CA ARG A 743 -22.82 12.65 28.94
C ARG A 743 -23.64 12.73 30.22
N VAL A 744 -24.92 12.36 30.10
CA VAL A 744 -25.84 12.31 31.23
C VAL A 744 -25.55 11.05 32.05
N LEU A 745 -25.43 11.23 33.37
CA LEU A 745 -25.19 10.18 34.36
C LEU A 745 -26.50 9.61 34.90
N GLY A 746 -26.43 8.47 35.60
CA GLY A 746 -27.58 7.81 36.21
C GLY A 746 -28.27 8.68 37.28
N ASP A 747 -27.59 9.64 37.87
CA ASP A 747 -28.21 10.62 38.77
C ASP A 747 -28.71 11.89 38.07
N LYS A 748 -28.81 11.88 36.74
CA LYS A 748 -29.22 13.00 35.89
C LYS A 748 -28.26 14.19 35.89
N SER A 749 -27.10 14.08 36.56
CA SER A 749 -26.02 15.04 36.38
C SER A 749 -25.39 14.88 34.99
N THR A 750 -24.60 15.85 34.54
CA THR A 750 -23.97 15.84 33.21
C THR A 750 -22.47 16.02 33.34
N LEU A 751 -21.70 15.08 32.79
CA LEU A 751 -20.27 15.26 32.57
C LEU A 751 -20.05 15.95 31.23
N TYR A 752 -19.42 17.11 31.23
CA TYR A 752 -19.12 17.84 30.00
C TYR A 752 -17.81 17.36 29.39
N LYS A 753 -17.85 16.98 28.12
CA LYS A 753 -16.68 16.45 27.40
C LYS A 753 -15.64 17.56 27.24
N TYR A 754 -14.37 17.23 27.47
CA TYR A 754 -13.29 18.15 27.14
C TYR A 754 -13.03 18.09 25.63
N LEU A 755 -13.43 19.15 24.91
CA LEU A 755 -13.41 19.22 23.45
C LEU A 755 -12.56 20.40 22.99
N ASN A 756 -11.27 20.13 22.78
CA ASN A 756 -10.30 21.12 22.32
C ASN A 756 -9.76 20.69 20.93
N PRO A 757 -9.93 21.50 19.87
CA PRO A 757 -9.42 21.18 18.53
C PRO A 757 -7.90 21.35 18.41
N HIS A 758 -7.24 21.91 19.43
CA HIS A 758 -5.82 22.21 19.45
C HIS A 758 -5.04 21.18 20.28
N LEU A 759 -5.46 19.92 20.28
CA LEU A 759 -4.76 18.87 21.00
C LEU A 759 -3.79 18.11 20.10
N LEU A 760 -2.62 17.82 20.64
CA LEU A 760 -1.59 16.96 20.05
C LEU A 760 -1.37 15.77 20.98
N ILE A 761 -1.52 14.57 20.44
CA ILE A 761 -1.23 13.33 21.16
C ILE A 761 0.15 12.87 20.75
N LEU A 762 0.91 12.39 21.71
CA LEU A 762 2.23 11.83 21.46
C LEU A 762 2.51 10.65 22.37
N SER A 763 3.24 9.67 21.82
CA SER A 763 3.76 8.54 22.58
C SER A 763 5.29 8.58 22.57
N THR A 764 5.89 8.24 23.71
CA THR A 764 7.34 8.21 23.88
C THR A 764 7.79 6.90 24.51
N PHE A 765 9.06 6.55 24.29
CA PHE A 765 9.70 5.36 24.82
C PHE A 765 11.11 5.66 25.33
N SER A 766 11.43 5.15 26.52
CA SER A 766 12.75 5.21 27.14
C SER A 766 13.21 3.79 27.55
N PRO A 767 14.34 3.27 27.02
CA PRO A 767 14.81 1.94 27.38
C PRO A 767 15.35 1.88 28.82
N PHE A 768 15.11 0.79 29.54
CA PHE A 768 15.68 0.61 30.90
C PHE A 768 17.18 0.33 30.88
N THR A 769 17.63 -0.44 29.89
CA THR A 769 19.05 -0.76 29.64
C THR A 769 19.37 -0.48 28.19
N LYS A 770 20.55 0.10 27.91
CA LYS A 770 21.03 0.30 26.54
C LYS A 770 21.48 -1.06 25.97
N GLY A 771 20.76 -1.56 24.96
CA GLY A 771 21.06 -2.82 24.28
C GLY A 771 19.92 -3.84 24.38
N LEU A 772 19.95 -4.84 23.48
CA LEU A 772 18.99 -5.93 23.41
C LEU A 772 19.13 -6.83 24.64
N ASN A 773 18.00 -7.28 25.22
CA ASN A 773 18.05 -8.31 26.24
C ASN A 773 18.68 -9.59 25.65
N PRO A 774 19.74 -10.16 26.26
CA PRO A 774 20.45 -11.32 25.70
C PRO A 774 19.61 -12.60 25.63
N VAL A 775 18.46 -12.66 26.33
CA VAL A 775 17.57 -13.83 26.33
C VAL A 775 16.40 -13.65 25.36
N THR A 776 15.77 -12.48 25.34
CA THR A 776 14.58 -12.23 24.51
C THR A 776 14.89 -11.53 23.18
N HIS A 777 16.10 -10.99 23.02
CA HIS A 777 16.47 -10.11 21.91
C HIS A 777 15.49 -8.93 21.72
N GLU A 778 14.87 -8.47 22.82
CA GLU A 778 13.92 -7.36 22.82
C GLU A 778 14.38 -6.24 23.77
N GLU A 779 14.12 -4.99 23.39
CA GLU A 779 14.34 -3.83 24.26
C GLU A 779 13.06 -3.56 25.07
N VAL A 780 13.17 -3.66 26.39
CA VAL A 780 12.08 -3.33 27.31
C VAL A 780 12.37 -1.99 27.99
N GLY A 781 11.33 -1.17 28.14
CA GLY A 781 11.47 0.18 28.66
C GLY A 781 10.20 0.76 29.26
N LEU A 782 10.29 2.05 29.56
CA LEU A 782 9.21 2.89 30.03
C LEU A 782 8.56 3.62 28.86
N GLY A 783 7.27 3.40 28.67
CA GLY A 783 6.44 4.16 27.73
C GLY A 783 5.75 5.35 28.41
N ARG A 784 5.48 6.41 27.65
CA ARG A 784 4.57 7.48 28.09
C ARG A 784 3.63 7.90 26.96
N VAL A 785 2.44 8.35 27.35
CA VAL A 785 1.47 8.95 26.44
C VAL A 785 1.11 10.32 26.99
N TYR A 786 1.15 11.35 26.14
CA TYR A 786 0.79 12.71 26.48
C TYR A 786 -0.31 13.23 25.56
N VAL A 787 -1.15 14.10 26.09
CA VAL A 787 -2.09 14.95 25.37
C VAL A 787 -1.72 16.39 25.71
N LEU A 788 -1.16 17.09 24.74
CA LEU A 788 -0.71 18.49 24.87
C LEU A 788 -1.68 19.43 24.18
N ASP A 789 -1.84 20.64 24.70
CA ASP A 789 -2.44 21.75 23.97
C ASP A 789 -1.36 22.43 23.10
N THR A 790 -1.59 22.52 21.78
CA THR A 790 -0.63 23.08 20.81
C THR A 790 -0.52 24.60 20.87
N ILE A 791 -1.47 25.29 21.51
CA ILE A 791 -1.44 26.74 21.70
C ILE A 791 -0.61 27.11 22.92
N THR A 792 -0.81 26.44 24.06
CA THR A 792 -0.17 26.79 25.34
C THR A 792 1.03 25.92 25.71
N GLY A 793 1.15 24.72 25.14
CA GLY A 793 2.13 23.72 25.55
C GLY A 793 1.76 22.98 26.84
N GLU A 794 0.57 23.23 27.40
CA GLU A 794 0.12 22.60 28.65
C GLU A 794 -0.15 21.11 28.41
N THR A 795 0.32 20.27 29.35
CA THR A 795 0.00 18.84 29.36
C THR A 795 -1.36 18.62 30.00
N ILE A 796 -2.37 18.34 29.19
CA ILE A 796 -3.74 18.08 29.63
C ILE A 796 -3.85 16.70 30.28
N TYR A 797 -3.17 15.71 29.71
CA TYR A 797 -3.11 14.35 30.25
C TYR A 797 -1.73 13.75 29.99
N ALA A 798 -1.21 13.02 30.97
CA ALA A 798 -0.01 12.22 30.82
C ALA A 798 -0.13 10.92 31.62
N THR A 799 0.37 9.83 31.06
CA THR A 799 0.45 8.54 31.75
C THR A 799 1.77 7.85 31.50
N LYS A 800 2.19 7.04 32.47
CA LYS A 800 3.42 6.23 32.42
C LYS A 800 3.03 4.76 32.31
N ILE A 801 3.72 4.02 31.45
CA ILE A 801 3.46 2.63 31.14
C ILE A 801 4.76 1.84 31.34
N ASP A 802 4.83 1.02 32.38
CA ASP A 802 6.00 0.20 32.67
C ASP A 802 6.00 -1.09 31.84
N GLY A 803 7.20 -1.54 31.45
CA GLY A 803 7.41 -2.84 30.80
C GLY A 803 6.92 -2.88 29.34
N VAL A 804 7.09 -1.77 28.60
CA VAL A 804 6.78 -1.70 27.18
C VAL A 804 7.88 -2.40 26.39
N VAL A 805 7.50 -3.32 25.51
CA VAL A 805 8.40 -3.93 24.53
C VAL A 805 8.50 -3.04 23.31
N LYS A 806 9.69 -2.53 22.99
CA LYS A 806 9.91 -1.53 21.91
C LYS A 806 9.34 -1.97 20.56
N ARG A 807 9.50 -3.25 20.20
CA ARG A 807 9.01 -3.80 18.92
C ARG A 807 7.51 -3.59 18.73
N GLY A 808 6.72 -3.71 19.80
CA GLY A 808 5.27 -3.51 19.74
C GLY A 808 4.83 -2.05 19.74
N GLY A 809 5.75 -1.11 19.98
CA GLY A 809 5.46 0.32 20.00
C GLY A 809 4.38 0.75 20.98
N ILE A 810 3.91 1.99 20.82
CA ILE A 810 2.74 2.54 21.50
C ILE A 810 1.91 3.28 20.45
N HIS A 811 0.84 2.64 19.98
CA HIS A 811 -0.07 3.24 19.02
C HIS A 811 -1.13 4.05 19.74
N VAL A 812 -1.42 5.27 19.26
CA VAL A 812 -2.34 6.21 19.91
C VAL A 812 -3.35 6.82 18.94
N ALA A 813 -4.59 7.01 19.39
CA ALA A 813 -5.55 7.89 18.71
C ALA A 813 -6.62 8.40 19.67
N MET A 814 -7.24 9.51 19.30
CA MET A 814 -8.35 10.09 20.02
C MET A 814 -9.46 10.50 19.07
N VAL A 815 -10.69 10.32 19.52
CA VAL A 815 -11.88 10.84 18.85
C VAL A 815 -12.73 11.57 19.89
N GLU A 816 -13.13 12.80 19.60
CA GLU A 816 -13.81 13.68 20.55
C GLU A 816 -12.99 13.86 21.85
N ASN A 817 -13.45 13.24 22.94
CA ASN A 817 -12.84 13.28 24.27
C ASN A 817 -12.29 11.93 24.72
N TRP A 818 -12.26 10.95 23.81
CA TRP A 818 -11.94 9.55 24.08
C TRP A 818 -10.61 9.19 23.44
N LEU A 819 -9.58 9.01 24.28
CA LEU A 819 -8.23 8.60 23.93
C LEU A 819 -8.11 7.08 24.10
N VAL A 820 -7.54 6.42 23.10
CA VAL A 820 -7.20 5.00 23.13
C VAL A 820 -5.73 4.83 22.77
N TYR A 821 -5.03 4.00 23.52
CA TYR A 821 -3.65 3.63 23.23
C TYR A 821 -3.41 2.15 23.44
N THR A 822 -2.51 1.55 22.66
CA THR A 822 -2.19 0.11 22.72
C THR A 822 -0.70 -0.10 22.79
N TRP A 823 -0.27 -1.11 23.54
CA TRP A 823 1.15 -1.45 23.67
C TRP A 823 1.33 -2.95 23.92
N LEU A 824 2.54 -3.43 23.64
CA LEU A 824 2.97 -4.78 24.01
C LEU A 824 3.63 -4.75 25.39
N ALA A 825 3.11 -5.55 26.32
CA ALA A 825 3.72 -5.84 27.62
C ALA A 825 4.23 -7.28 27.67
N GLU A 826 5.02 -7.65 28.67
CA GLU A 826 5.51 -9.03 28.87
C GLU A 826 4.40 -10.09 28.88
N GLY A 827 3.21 -9.74 29.37
CA GLY A 827 2.03 -10.61 29.41
C GLY A 827 1.13 -10.58 28.16
N GLY A 828 1.57 -9.93 27.08
CA GLY A 828 0.80 -9.76 25.85
C GLY A 828 0.29 -8.33 25.61
N TYR A 829 -0.54 -8.16 24.58
CA TYR A 829 -1.05 -6.86 24.18
C TYR A 829 -2.09 -6.30 25.14
N ARG A 830 -1.97 -5.00 25.40
CA ARG A 830 -2.86 -4.24 26.28
C ARG A 830 -3.42 -3.02 25.56
N ILE A 831 -4.58 -2.59 26.00
CA ILE A 831 -5.27 -1.39 25.50
C ILE A 831 -5.67 -0.52 26.69
N GLY A 832 -5.28 0.75 26.64
CA GLY A 832 -5.68 1.79 27.56
C GLY A 832 -6.79 2.63 26.94
N SER A 833 -7.87 2.83 27.68
CA SER A 833 -8.99 3.68 27.29
C SER A 833 -9.15 4.79 28.30
N VAL A 834 -9.22 6.03 27.81
CA VAL A 834 -9.28 7.24 28.64
C VAL A 834 -10.35 8.17 28.12
N GLU A 835 -11.28 8.59 28.97
CA GLU A 835 -12.23 9.66 28.67
C GLU A 835 -11.87 10.90 29.49
N ILE A 836 -11.76 12.04 28.81
CA ILE A 836 -11.40 13.34 29.40
C ILE A 836 -12.64 14.23 29.47
N TYR A 837 -12.94 14.79 30.64
CA TYR A 837 -14.08 15.65 30.90
C TYR A 837 -13.62 16.97 31.54
N GLU A 838 -14.42 18.02 31.44
CA GLU A 838 -14.22 19.26 32.19
C GLU A 838 -14.56 19.03 33.67
N ASP A 839 -13.69 19.44 34.58
CA ASP A 839 -13.92 19.35 36.02
C ASP A 839 -14.69 20.59 36.51
N THR A 840 -16.00 20.64 36.23
CA THR A 840 -16.85 21.77 36.61
C THR A 840 -18.24 21.33 37.09
N GLU A 841 -18.72 21.97 38.15
CA GLU A 841 -20.11 21.79 38.66
C GLU A 841 -21.13 22.72 37.95
N LYS A 842 -20.67 23.67 37.14
CA LYS A 842 -21.49 24.62 36.38
C LYS A 842 -21.92 24.04 35.02
N LYS A 843 -22.67 24.81 34.22
CA LYS A 843 -22.90 24.49 32.79
C LYS A 843 -21.54 24.43 32.09
N GLY A 844 -21.26 23.33 31.39
CA GLY A 844 -20.02 23.12 30.66
C GLY A 844 -19.81 24.15 29.58
N VAL A 845 -18.55 24.37 29.25
CA VAL A 845 -18.12 25.41 28.34
C VAL A 845 -18.17 24.85 26.92
N THR A 846 -18.85 25.54 26.00
CA THR A 846 -18.86 25.14 24.58
C THR A 846 -17.45 25.23 23.99
N PRO A 847 -17.13 24.51 22.89
CA PRO A 847 -15.80 24.54 22.25
C PRO A 847 -15.32 25.92 21.77
N ALA A 848 -16.13 26.97 21.89
CA ALA A 848 -15.85 28.33 21.45
C ALA A 848 -15.03 29.18 22.45
N VAL A 849 -14.24 28.55 23.32
CA VAL A 849 -13.46 29.24 24.37
C VAL A 849 -11.96 29.10 24.14
N SER A 850 -11.25 30.20 24.40
CA SER A 850 -9.80 30.34 24.26
C SER A 850 -9.03 29.29 25.08
N SER A 851 -8.07 28.61 24.46
CA SER A 851 -7.12 27.69 25.13
C SER A 851 -6.25 28.37 26.21
N PHE A 852 -6.10 29.70 26.17
CA PHE A 852 -5.35 30.44 27.20
C PHE A 852 -6.06 30.47 28.56
N VAL A 853 -7.33 30.09 28.62
CA VAL A 853 -8.03 29.89 29.88
C VAL A 853 -7.78 28.45 30.32
N SER A 854 -6.86 28.27 31.28
CA SER A 854 -6.59 26.94 31.84
C SER A 854 -7.87 26.35 32.45
N LYS A 855 -8.16 25.10 32.07
CA LYS A 855 -9.33 24.35 32.51
C LYS A 855 -8.86 23.11 33.24
N GLN A 856 -9.40 22.89 34.44
CA GLN A 856 -9.20 21.62 35.13
C GLN A 856 -9.97 20.52 34.42
N VAL A 857 -9.32 19.36 34.26
CA VAL A 857 -9.90 18.19 33.60
C VAL A 857 -10.05 17.04 34.58
N LYS A 858 -11.15 16.32 34.44
CA LYS A 858 -11.44 15.07 35.14
C LYS A 858 -11.28 13.91 34.16
N THR A 859 -10.45 12.94 34.50
CA THR A 859 -10.16 11.80 33.63
C THR A 859 -10.66 10.49 34.22
N PHE A 860 -11.19 9.63 33.36
CA PHE A 860 -11.48 8.25 33.68
C PHE A 860 -10.60 7.38 32.79
N ALA A 861 -9.78 6.53 33.38
CA ALA A 861 -8.84 5.68 32.66
C ALA A 861 -8.99 4.24 33.11
N GLN A 862 -8.99 3.31 32.16
CA GLN A 862 -9.03 1.87 32.42
C GLN A 862 -8.19 1.12 31.39
N THR A 863 -7.53 0.06 31.83
CA THR A 863 -6.74 -0.83 30.97
C THR A 863 -7.46 -2.15 30.76
N PHE A 864 -7.31 -2.73 29.57
CA PHE A 864 -7.80 -4.04 29.19
C PHE A 864 -6.70 -4.85 28.49
N ILE A 865 -6.91 -6.15 28.39
CA ILE A 865 -6.07 -7.12 27.67
C ILE A 865 -6.77 -7.45 26.36
N ILE A 866 -6.01 -7.50 25.27
CA ILE A 866 -6.50 -7.88 23.95
C ILE A 866 -5.67 -9.06 23.42
N PRO A 867 -6.28 -10.10 22.81
CA PRO A 867 -5.57 -11.34 22.49
C PRO A 867 -4.73 -11.27 21.21
N SER A 868 -4.64 -10.12 20.54
CA SER A 868 -3.89 -9.95 19.30
C SER A 868 -3.14 -8.62 19.25
N GLU A 869 -2.08 -8.59 18.46
CA GLU A 869 -1.38 -7.35 18.10
C GLU A 869 -2.32 -6.32 17.47
N VAL A 870 -1.95 -5.05 17.61
CA VAL A 870 -2.60 -3.89 17.00
C VAL A 870 -1.56 -3.19 16.15
N LYS A 871 -1.61 -3.36 14.82
CA LYS A 871 -0.68 -2.73 13.86
C LYS A 871 -1.07 -1.30 13.48
N ALA A 872 -2.37 -1.07 13.40
CA ALA A 872 -2.97 0.21 13.04
C ALA A 872 -4.31 0.33 13.77
N LEU A 873 -4.71 1.57 14.11
CA LEU A 873 -5.96 1.84 14.80
C LEU A 873 -6.64 3.11 14.29
N GLY A 874 -7.95 3.20 14.48
CA GLY A 874 -8.78 4.32 14.05
C GLY A 874 -10.20 4.23 14.60
N PHE A 875 -11.05 5.17 14.19
CA PHE A 875 -12.44 5.25 14.65
C PHE A 875 -13.40 5.45 13.49
N THR A 876 -14.65 5.01 13.65
CA THR A 876 -15.74 5.32 12.71
C THR A 876 -16.19 6.77 12.80
N THR A 877 -16.53 7.39 11.68
CA THR A 877 -17.07 8.75 11.62
C THR A 877 -18.48 8.78 11.03
N SER A 878 -19.28 9.78 11.42
CA SER A 878 -20.65 9.96 10.96
C SER A 878 -20.95 11.44 10.74
N LYS A 879 -21.97 11.73 9.94
CA LYS A 879 -22.25 13.09 9.44
C LYS A 879 -22.54 14.10 10.55
N SER A 880 -23.27 13.69 11.58
CA SER A 880 -23.72 14.53 12.69
C SER A 880 -23.17 14.07 14.06
N GLY A 881 -22.42 12.97 14.11
CA GLY A 881 -21.86 12.44 15.36
C GLY A 881 -22.88 11.87 16.33
N ILE A 882 -24.04 11.42 15.83
CA ILE A 882 -25.14 10.84 16.62
C ILE A 882 -24.92 9.34 16.80
N THR A 883 -24.54 8.63 15.73
CA THR A 883 -24.26 7.18 15.82
C THR A 883 -23.07 6.93 16.76
N THR A 884 -23.08 5.80 17.46
CA THR A 884 -21.98 5.43 18.33
C THR A 884 -20.67 5.28 17.55
N LYS A 885 -19.57 5.74 18.13
CA LYS A 885 -18.23 5.54 17.56
C LYS A 885 -17.75 4.12 17.92
N GLU A 886 -17.19 3.38 16.97
CA GLU A 886 -16.47 2.13 17.24
C GLU A 886 -14.96 2.33 17.08
N PHE A 887 -14.18 1.61 17.88
CA PHE A 887 -12.73 1.49 17.74
C PHE A 887 -12.42 0.41 16.70
N ILE A 888 -11.60 0.73 15.71
CA ILE A 888 -11.22 -0.19 14.65
C ILE A 888 -9.72 -0.39 14.69
N PHE A 889 -9.27 -1.63 14.51
CA PHE A 889 -7.84 -1.92 14.43
C PHE A 889 -7.52 -3.06 13.46
N VAL A 890 -6.26 -3.11 13.03
CA VAL A 890 -5.68 -4.18 12.21
C VAL A 890 -4.82 -5.08 13.10
N ASN A 891 -5.04 -6.40 13.04
CA ASN A 891 -4.27 -7.36 13.82
C ASN A 891 -3.07 -7.96 13.07
N ASN A 892 -2.29 -8.82 13.75
CA ASN A 892 -1.16 -9.53 13.13
C ASN A 892 -1.56 -10.49 12.00
N ARG A 893 -2.80 -11.02 12.03
CA ARG A 893 -3.37 -11.86 10.97
C ARG A 893 -3.89 -11.04 9.77
N ASN A 894 -3.60 -9.75 9.73
CA ASN A 894 -4.05 -8.83 8.67
C ASN A 894 -5.58 -8.74 8.55
N GLN A 895 -6.27 -8.87 9.68
CA GLN A 895 -7.73 -8.74 9.77
C GLN A 895 -8.10 -7.37 10.34
N ILE A 896 -9.17 -6.79 9.82
CA ILE A 896 -9.73 -5.53 10.33
C ILE A 896 -10.87 -5.86 11.29
N ILE A 897 -10.79 -5.36 12.52
CA ILE A 897 -11.70 -5.72 13.62
C ILE A 897 -12.31 -4.46 14.20
N SER A 898 -13.61 -4.50 14.48
CA SER A 898 -14.32 -3.44 15.19
C SER A 898 -14.63 -3.83 16.65
N ILE A 899 -14.39 -2.90 17.58
CA ILE A 899 -14.76 -2.99 18.99
C ILE A 899 -15.72 -1.85 19.33
N PRO A 900 -16.95 -2.15 19.77
CA PRO A 900 -17.89 -1.13 20.24
C PRO A 900 -17.34 -0.33 21.42
N ARG A 901 -17.49 1.01 21.40
CA ARG A 901 -17.04 1.90 22.49
C ARG A 901 -17.53 1.49 23.88
N ARG A 902 -18.73 0.90 23.99
CA ARG A 902 -19.28 0.43 25.27
C ARG A 902 -18.41 -0.63 25.97
N LEU A 903 -17.67 -1.44 25.21
CA LEU A 903 -16.75 -2.43 25.77
C LEU A 903 -15.47 -1.79 26.30
N LEU A 904 -15.07 -0.65 25.72
CA LEU A 904 -13.89 0.11 26.11
C LEU A 904 -14.22 1.31 27.01
N ASP A 905 -15.43 1.38 27.58
CA ASP A 905 -15.79 2.48 28.49
C ASP A 905 -14.96 2.38 29.78
N PRO A 906 -14.17 3.40 30.16
CA PRO A 906 -13.32 3.33 31.34
C PRO A 906 -14.11 3.39 32.66
N ARG A 907 -15.42 3.66 32.63
CA ARG A 907 -16.28 3.70 33.82
C ARG A 907 -16.98 2.37 34.13
N ARG A 908 -16.68 1.30 33.39
CA ARG A 908 -17.25 -0.02 33.66
C ARG A 908 -16.98 -0.41 35.12
N PRO A 909 -18.01 -0.72 35.93
CA PRO A 909 -17.83 -0.94 37.36
C PRO A 909 -17.06 -2.22 37.67
N MET A 910 -16.11 -2.13 38.62
CA MET A 910 -15.37 -3.28 39.15
C MET A 910 -16.25 -4.04 40.14
N GLY A 911 -17.12 -4.93 39.63
CA GLY A 911 -18.01 -5.75 40.46
C GLY A 911 -19.50 -5.60 40.10
N LYS A 912 -20.39 -5.79 41.09
CA LYS A 912 -21.84 -5.73 40.86
C LYS A 912 -22.26 -4.28 40.57
N PRO A 913 -22.93 -4.01 39.43
CA PRO A 913 -23.37 -2.66 39.07
C PRO A 913 -24.29 -2.04 40.13
N THR A 914 -24.03 -0.79 40.49
CA THR A 914 -24.92 0.01 41.34
C THR A 914 -26.20 0.40 40.59
N SER A 915 -27.20 0.98 41.28
CA SER A 915 -28.41 1.46 40.61
C SER A 915 -28.12 2.56 39.57
N LYS A 916 -27.14 3.44 39.85
CA LYS A 916 -26.71 4.48 38.90
C LYS A 916 -26.05 3.86 37.66
N ASP A 917 -25.17 2.87 37.85
CA ASP A 917 -24.51 2.18 36.75
C ASP A 917 -25.50 1.45 35.84
N LYS A 918 -26.55 0.86 36.43
CA LYS A 918 -27.62 0.19 35.69
C LYS A 918 -28.48 1.16 34.90
N GLU A 919 -28.74 2.36 35.43
CA GLU A 919 -29.47 3.41 34.72
C GLU A 919 -28.69 3.90 33.48
N GLU A 920 -27.36 3.97 33.58
CA GLU A 920 -26.47 4.24 32.43
C GLU A 920 -26.22 3.03 31.52
N MET A 921 -26.76 1.86 31.86
CA MET A 921 -26.54 0.60 31.15
C MET A 921 -25.05 0.24 31.01
N LEU A 922 -24.26 0.52 32.06
CA LEU A 922 -22.84 0.16 32.12
C LEU A 922 -22.66 -1.34 32.29
N ILE A 923 -21.74 -1.89 31.50
CA ILE A 923 -21.38 -3.31 31.54
C ILE A 923 -20.33 -3.49 32.65
N PRO A 924 -20.43 -4.49 33.54
CA PRO A 924 -19.38 -4.77 34.52
C PRO A 924 -18.01 -4.89 33.86
N TYR A 925 -16.95 -4.44 34.53
CA TYR A 925 -15.60 -4.53 33.99
C TYR A 925 -15.20 -6.00 33.83
N ASP A 926 -14.61 -6.28 32.67
CA ASP A 926 -13.92 -7.52 32.36
C ASP A 926 -12.57 -7.11 31.78
N ASN A 927 -11.49 -7.71 32.29
CA ASN A 927 -10.15 -7.34 31.90
C ASN A 927 -9.80 -7.81 30.49
N MET A 928 -10.41 -8.88 30.00
CA MET A 928 -10.14 -9.44 28.69
C MET A 928 -11.22 -9.00 27.69
N ILE A 929 -10.82 -8.36 26.61
CA ILE A 929 -11.72 -8.07 25.48
C ILE A 929 -11.61 -9.22 24.47
N ALA A 930 -12.59 -10.12 24.51
CA ALA A 930 -12.68 -11.20 23.53
C ALA A 930 -12.98 -10.64 22.13
N ILE A 931 -12.28 -11.17 21.12
CA ILE A 931 -12.53 -10.84 19.71
C ILE A 931 -13.75 -11.64 19.23
N ASP A 932 -14.83 -10.95 18.89
CA ASP A 932 -15.99 -11.55 18.22
C ASP A 932 -15.69 -11.69 16.73
N THR A 933 -15.70 -12.92 16.21
CA THR A 933 -15.44 -13.18 14.78
C THR A 933 -16.47 -12.54 13.86
N ARG A 934 -17.68 -12.24 14.35
CA ARG A 934 -18.73 -11.53 13.61
C ARG A 934 -18.45 -10.04 13.45
N LYS A 935 -17.48 -9.50 14.21
CA LYS A 935 -17.03 -8.10 14.15
C LYS A 935 -15.73 -7.93 13.35
N ILE A 936 -15.28 -8.99 12.67
CA ILE A 936 -14.19 -8.93 11.70
C ILE A 936 -14.75 -8.36 10.40
N ILE A 937 -14.41 -7.11 10.10
CA ILE A 937 -14.89 -6.34 8.95
C ILE A 937 -14.35 -6.94 7.64
N SER A 938 -13.05 -7.29 7.63
CA SER A 938 -12.40 -7.79 6.42
C SER A 938 -12.78 -9.24 6.06
N HIS A 939 -13.54 -9.94 6.91
CA HIS A 939 -13.99 -11.32 6.73
C HIS A 939 -12.91 -12.26 6.13
N GLU A 940 -12.98 -12.58 4.83
CA GLU A 940 -12.03 -13.46 4.13
C GLU A 940 -10.78 -12.73 3.64
N TYR A 941 -10.85 -11.40 3.43
CA TYR A 941 -9.72 -10.60 2.99
C TYR A 941 -8.67 -10.45 4.08
N GLN A 942 -7.45 -10.89 3.76
CA GLN A 942 -6.25 -10.61 4.52
C GLN A 942 -5.60 -9.35 3.98
N VAL A 943 -5.82 -8.22 4.66
CA VAL A 943 -5.35 -6.89 4.24
C VAL A 943 -3.91 -6.70 4.70
N GLN A 944 -2.98 -7.26 3.93
CA GLN A 944 -1.58 -7.35 4.31
C GLN A 944 -0.92 -5.98 4.34
N GLY A 945 -0.12 -5.74 5.39
CA GLY A 945 0.67 -4.51 5.53
C GLY A 945 -0.17 -3.22 5.62
N ALA A 946 -1.44 -3.29 6.05
CA ALA A 946 -2.23 -2.11 6.33
C ALA A 946 -1.69 -1.40 7.58
N THR A 947 -1.23 -0.16 7.41
CA THR A 947 -0.62 0.68 8.46
C THR A 947 -1.52 1.83 8.88
N SER A 948 -2.53 2.16 8.07
CA SER A 948 -3.38 3.32 8.29
C SER A 948 -4.86 2.99 8.04
N LEU A 949 -5.73 3.62 8.84
CA LEU A 949 -7.18 3.52 8.74
C LEU A 949 -7.77 4.92 8.62
N LEU A 950 -8.59 5.14 7.60
CA LEU A 950 -9.30 6.40 7.38
C LEU A 950 -10.79 6.11 7.21
N SER A 951 -11.62 6.79 7.98
CA SER A 951 -13.08 6.70 7.84
C SER A 951 -13.66 7.98 7.23
N SER A 952 -14.80 7.84 6.56
CA SER A 952 -15.55 8.96 6.01
C SER A 952 -17.05 8.76 6.23
N PRO A 953 -17.79 9.78 6.66
CA PRO A 953 -19.23 9.66 6.88
C PRO A 953 -19.99 9.54 5.55
N ALA A 954 -21.04 8.72 5.48
CA ALA A 954 -22.01 8.78 4.40
C ALA A 954 -22.96 10.00 4.58
N LEU A 955 -23.87 10.26 3.63
CA LEU A 955 -24.91 11.28 3.82
C LEU A 955 -25.97 10.85 4.84
N VAL A 956 -26.12 9.54 5.03
CA VAL A 956 -26.91 8.90 6.09
C VAL A 956 -26.08 8.77 7.36
N GLU A 957 -26.71 9.01 8.51
CA GLU A 957 -26.03 9.09 9.80
C GLU A 957 -25.60 7.71 10.32
N SER A 958 -26.34 6.66 9.96
CA SER A 958 -26.08 5.30 10.44
C SER A 958 -24.83 4.67 9.85
N THR A 959 -24.33 5.16 8.70
CA THR A 959 -23.35 4.46 7.87
C THR A 959 -22.05 5.25 7.71
N SER A 960 -20.92 4.54 7.79
CA SER A 960 -19.57 5.05 7.60
C SER A 960 -18.82 4.22 6.56
N LEU A 961 -17.96 4.87 5.78
CA LEU A 961 -16.97 4.22 4.93
C LEU A 961 -15.67 4.06 5.73
N LEU A 962 -14.95 2.97 5.52
CA LEU A 962 -13.62 2.75 6.07
C LEU A 962 -12.69 2.30 4.96
N LEU A 963 -11.59 3.01 4.80
CA LEU A 963 -10.44 2.64 3.98
C LEU A 963 -9.29 2.21 4.90
N ALA A 964 -8.79 1.00 4.69
CA ALA A 964 -7.51 0.55 5.20
C ALA A 964 -6.49 0.57 4.06
N TYR A 965 -5.34 1.18 4.30
CA TYR A 965 -4.28 1.28 3.30
C TYR A 965 -2.89 1.11 3.93
N GLY A 966 -1.94 0.77 3.07
CA GLY A 966 -0.55 0.46 3.39
C GLY A 966 0.02 -0.31 2.20
N GLN A 967 0.45 -1.56 2.40
CA GLN A 967 0.76 -2.43 1.27
C GLN A 967 -0.50 -2.79 0.46
N ASP A 968 -1.51 -3.35 1.09
CA ASP A 968 -2.81 -3.58 0.46
C ASP A 968 -3.76 -2.41 0.67
N ILE A 969 -4.75 -2.31 -0.21
CA ILE A 969 -5.85 -1.36 -0.08
C ILE A 969 -7.16 -2.13 0.08
N PHE A 970 -7.91 -1.83 1.12
CA PHE A 970 -9.24 -2.38 1.37
C PHE A 970 -10.19 -1.25 1.72
N LEU A 971 -11.40 -1.28 1.15
CA LEU A 971 -12.44 -0.34 1.51
C LEU A 971 -13.74 -1.09 1.76
N THR A 972 -14.49 -0.66 2.78
CA THR A 972 -15.89 -1.05 2.99
C THR A 972 -16.77 0.19 3.15
N ARG A 973 -18.00 0.11 2.63
CA ARG A 973 -18.99 1.20 2.67
C ARG A 973 -20.16 0.93 3.61
N GLY A 974 -20.15 -0.21 4.32
CA GLY A 974 -21.29 -0.72 5.07
C GLY A 974 -21.13 -0.71 6.59
N LEU A 975 -20.21 0.07 7.16
CA LEU A 975 -20.04 0.09 8.61
C LEU A 975 -21.20 0.82 9.27
N THR A 976 -21.94 0.09 10.10
CA THR A 976 -23.14 0.58 10.77
C THR A 976 -23.05 0.35 12.29
N PRO A 977 -22.27 1.17 13.02
CA PRO A 977 -22.04 1.01 14.47
C PRO A 977 -23.29 0.77 15.32
N SER A 978 -24.37 1.49 14.99
CA SER A 978 -25.65 1.44 15.71
C SER A 978 -26.75 0.73 14.91
N GLY A 979 -26.38 0.01 13.85
CA GLY A 979 -27.30 -0.52 12.84
C GLY A 979 -27.90 0.57 11.94
N THR A 980 -28.64 0.15 10.90
CA THR A 980 -29.29 1.04 9.92
C THR A 980 -30.62 1.58 10.47
N PHE A 981 -30.59 2.68 11.22
CA PHE A 981 -31.82 3.28 11.79
C PHE A 981 -32.48 4.33 10.89
N ASP A 982 -31.79 4.83 9.87
CA ASP A 982 -32.26 5.85 8.93
C ASP A 982 -32.61 5.29 7.54
N ILE A 983 -32.34 4.00 7.32
CA ILE A 983 -32.74 3.27 6.11
C ILE A 983 -33.61 2.07 6.52
N LEU A 984 -34.67 1.84 5.75
CA LEU A 984 -35.58 0.71 5.96
C LEU A 984 -34.84 -0.62 5.76
N SER A 985 -34.96 -1.55 6.71
CA SER A 985 -34.31 -2.85 6.64
C SER A 985 -34.81 -3.70 5.46
N ASP A 986 -33.94 -4.55 4.92
CA ASP A 986 -34.30 -5.51 3.85
C ASP A 986 -35.34 -6.53 4.28
N ASN A 987 -35.38 -6.84 5.58
CA ASN A 987 -36.36 -7.76 6.15
C ASN A 987 -37.77 -7.15 6.31
N PHE A 988 -37.97 -5.88 5.93
CA PHE A 988 -39.28 -5.24 6.03
C PHE A 988 -40.24 -5.77 4.96
N ASN A 989 -41.31 -6.46 5.39
CA ASN A 989 -42.26 -7.08 4.47
C ASN A 989 -43.22 -6.05 3.84
N LYS A 990 -42.76 -5.40 2.76
CA LYS A 990 -43.52 -4.41 2.01
C LYS A 990 -44.79 -4.97 1.37
N ILE A 991 -44.75 -6.22 0.92
CA ILE A 991 -45.89 -6.88 0.28
C ILE A 991 -47.02 -7.07 1.29
N GLN A 992 -46.70 -7.52 2.51
CA GLN A 992 -47.68 -7.64 3.59
C GLN A 992 -48.30 -6.28 3.95
N LEU A 993 -47.51 -5.21 4.01
CA LEU A 993 -48.03 -3.85 4.23
C LEU A 993 -49.04 -3.44 3.14
N LEU A 994 -48.70 -3.67 1.86
CA LEU A 994 -49.60 -3.33 0.75
C LEU A 994 -50.88 -4.19 0.75
N LEU A 995 -50.76 -5.49 1.03
CA LEU A 995 -51.90 -6.40 1.10
C LEU A 995 -52.86 -6.05 2.25
N THR A 996 -52.32 -5.70 3.42
CA THR A 996 -53.13 -5.28 4.58
C THR A 996 -53.84 -3.95 4.31
N LEU A 997 -53.17 -2.97 3.72
CA LEU A 997 -53.78 -1.69 3.33
C LEU A 997 -54.90 -1.89 2.29
N GLY A 998 -54.66 -2.76 1.29
CA GLY A 998 -55.66 -3.13 0.29
C GLY A 998 -56.88 -3.83 0.91
N GLY A 999 -56.64 -4.79 1.81
CA GLY A 999 -57.70 -5.50 2.53
C GLY A 999 -58.56 -4.58 3.41
N LEU A 1000 -57.93 -3.66 4.16
CA LEU A 1000 -58.63 -2.65 4.94
C LEU A 1000 -59.46 -1.71 4.06
N SER A 1001 -58.90 -1.26 2.93
CA SER A 1001 -59.58 -0.37 1.99
C SER A 1001 -60.82 -1.05 1.37
N ALA A 1002 -60.69 -2.31 0.94
CA ALA A 1002 -61.82 -3.10 0.44
C ALA A 1002 -62.88 -3.33 1.54
N GLY A 1003 -62.43 -3.65 2.77
CA GLY A 1003 -63.30 -3.78 3.93
C GLY A 1003 -64.10 -2.52 4.21
N ILE A 1004 -63.48 -1.35 4.18
CA ILE A 1004 -64.14 -0.04 4.34
C ILE A 1004 -65.12 0.21 3.19
N PHE A 1005 -64.73 -0.08 1.95
CA PHE A 1005 -65.58 0.13 0.77
C PHE A 1005 -66.86 -0.71 0.84
N VAL A 1006 -66.78 -1.93 1.36
CA VAL A 1006 -67.94 -2.82 1.58
C VAL A 1006 -68.75 -2.40 2.82
N ALA A 1007 -68.08 -2.08 3.92
CA ALA A 1007 -68.74 -1.75 5.18
C ALA A 1007 -69.47 -0.40 5.15
N LYS A 1008 -68.91 0.63 4.49
CA LYS A 1008 -69.48 1.98 4.42
C LYS A 1008 -70.93 2.02 3.89
N PRO A 1009 -71.27 1.42 2.73
CA PRO A 1009 -72.65 1.37 2.26
C PRO A 1009 -73.54 0.47 3.14
N ALA A 1010 -73.01 -0.63 3.69
CA ALA A 1010 -73.77 -1.50 4.60
C ALA A 1010 -74.19 -0.78 5.89
N VAL A 1011 -73.27 -0.02 6.50
CA VAL A 1011 -73.53 0.83 7.67
C VAL A 1011 -74.48 1.96 7.31
N LYS A 1012 -74.29 2.64 6.17
CA LYS A 1012 -75.21 3.71 5.71
C LYS A 1012 -76.62 3.18 5.50
N ARG A 1013 -76.78 1.98 4.93
CA ARG A 1013 -78.08 1.30 4.77
C ARG A 1013 -78.70 0.92 6.12
N LYS A 1014 -77.90 0.42 7.07
CA LYS A 1014 -78.36 0.11 8.43
C LYS A 1014 -78.83 1.37 9.16
N TRP A 1015 -78.06 2.45 9.09
CA TRP A 1015 -78.42 3.75 9.66
C TRP A 1015 -79.68 4.34 9.03
N LEU A 1016 -79.83 4.24 7.71
CA LEU A 1016 -81.04 4.69 7.02
C LEU A 1016 -82.26 3.89 7.51
N ARG A 1017 -82.14 2.56 7.64
CA ARG A 1017 -83.23 1.72 8.18
C ARG A 1017 -83.63 2.11 9.60
N MET A 1018 -82.67 2.35 10.50
CA MET A 1018 -82.92 2.81 11.89
C MET A 1018 -83.49 4.23 11.99
N LYS A 1019 -83.47 5.01 10.90
CA LYS A 1019 -84.11 6.33 10.85
C LYS A 1019 -85.53 6.27 10.29
N TRP A 1020 -85.86 5.24 9.52
CA TRP A 1020 -87.15 5.09 8.84
C TRP A 1020 -88.11 4.19 9.63
N TYR A 1021 -87.58 3.34 10.50
CA TYR A 1021 -88.26 2.57 11.55
C TYR A 1021 -87.50 2.79 12.85
#